data_AF-A0A9E1ZFH0-F1
#
_entry.id   AF-A0A9E1ZFH0-F1
#
_cell.length_a   1.000
_cell.length_b   1.000
_cell.length_c   1.000
_cell.angle_alpha   90.00
_cell.angle_beta   90.00
_cell.angle_gamma   90.00
#
_symmetry.space_group_name_H-M   'P 1'
#
loop_
_entity.id
_entity.type
_entity.pdbx_description
1 polymer ?
#
loop_
_entity_poly.entity_id
_entity_poly.type
_entity_poly.pdbx_seq_one_letter_code
_entity_poly.pdbx_strand_id
1 'polypeptide(L)'
;MYKKQSIRIKRGLSALMLSAATFWGVTSAEAQIVIDGHFADWEGINAATVDDAKDMADSSGDIRQIQAHVEGNNLHLSMTVYGIAAPSVDDTPEGMKNRYYYHWLFDTDNDIATGFKNDAYEGNPTGLAKPIGADLVVQFGWRDGKPNGLSAYDVLIGDDAPLVEDYEFSVSGDTISAVIPLADLKLTAGQSVSFSAFQEGASDGWSVDFVESASLVLSGPVSPGASVNDPKDMVDSSGDVKNIKAIVKGDNLHLSMTVHGIAAPSVDDTPEGMKNRYYYHWLFDTDNDTATGFKTDAYEGNSTGLAKPLGVDLIVQFGWRDGKPNGLSAYDVLIGDDAPLVEDYAFSVSGDTINAVIPLADLKLTAGQSVGFSAFQEGASDGWSVDFVESDSVTLESAGLTGLAEVSDPKDMADSSGDIRNIQAVVQGSNLFLRMTVDGLAAPSADDTPEGMKNRYYYHWLLDTDNDTATGFKTDAYEGNSTGLAKPLGVDLIIQFGWRDGKPNGLSAYDVLIGDDAPLVVDYTFATGDDSIEAMIPLADLGLTPGQTVGFSAFQEGASDGWAVDFVESSPLTLKEVGGGRMAIDGNFDDWTAPDAAPAPVTSVDDPKDMADSSGDIKNITAQVEGSNLHLTMSVYGIAAPSVDDTPEGMKNRYYYHWLLDTDNDTATGFKTDAYEG
;
A
#
# COMPACT_ATOMS: atom_id res chain seq x y z
N MET A 1 -54.77 -31.84 36.34
CA MET A 1 -55.50 -30.83 35.54
C MET A 1 -54.56 -29.65 35.35
N TYR A 2 -53.85 -29.64 34.23
CA TYR A 2 -52.82 -28.64 33.91
C TYR A 2 -53.47 -27.31 33.49
N LYS A 3 -52.97 -26.17 33.99
CA LYS A 3 -53.26 -24.85 33.43
C LYS A 3 -52.00 -24.30 32.76
N LYS A 4 -52.08 -24.18 31.44
CA LYS A 4 -51.12 -23.52 30.53
C LYS A 4 -50.98 -22.04 30.89
N GLN A 5 -49.75 -21.54 30.84
CA GLN A 5 -49.43 -20.11 30.77
C GLN A 5 -48.80 -19.86 29.40
N SER A 6 -49.42 -19.00 28.60
CA SER A 6 -49.00 -18.64 27.26
C SER A 6 -48.12 -17.39 27.29
N ILE A 7 -46.96 -17.48 26.64
CA ILE A 7 -46.00 -16.40 26.41
C ILE A 7 -46.56 -15.49 25.30
N ARG A 8 -46.61 -14.17 25.55
CA ARG A 8 -46.87 -13.13 24.53
C ARG A 8 -45.52 -12.52 24.13
N ILE A 9 -45.09 -12.78 22.90
CA ILE A 9 -44.02 -12.05 22.22
C ILE A 9 -44.65 -10.81 21.60
N LYS A 10 -44.16 -9.61 21.96
CA LYS A 10 -44.48 -8.36 21.27
C LYS A 10 -43.33 -8.05 20.29
N ARG A 11 -43.68 -7.96 19.01
CA ARG A 11 -42.88 -7.38 17.93
C ARG A 11 -43.02 -5.85 17.95
N GLY A 12 -41.93 -5.12 17.73
CA GLY A 12 -41.89 -3.73 17.26
C GLY A 12 -40.56 -3.57 16.51
N LEU A 13 -40.56 -3.64 15.18
CA LEU A 13 -40.56 -2.51 14.23
C LEU A 13 -39.35 -1.58 14.42
N SER A 14 -38.24 -1.92 13.75
CA SER A 14 -37.10 -1.02 13.50
C SER A 14 -37.42 -0.08 12.35
N ALA A 15 -37.04 1.19 12.49
CA ALA A 15 -37.05 2.19 11.42
C ALA A 15 -35.60 2.58 11.13
N LEU A 16 -35.14 2.30 9.91
CA LEU A 16 -33.90 2.80 9.32
C LEU A 16 -34.04 4.32 9.07
N MET A 17 -33.00 5.08 9.40
CA MET A 17 -32.73 6.41 8.84
C MET A 17 -31.26 6.40 8.40
N LEU A 18 -31.08 6.60 7.10
CA LEU A 18 -29.82 6.63 6.35
C LEU A 18 -29.36 8.09 6.28
N SER A 19 -28.10 8.39 6.64
CA SER A 19 -27.47 9.67 6.29
C SER A 19 -26.08 9.40 5.73
N ALA A 20 -25.96 9.59 4.42
CA ALA A 20 -24.71 9.62 3.67
C ALA A 20 -23.97 10.94 3.94
N ALA A 21 -22.68 10.86 4.21
CA ALA A 21 -21.74 11.98 4.11
C ALA A 21 -20.51 11.49 3.34
N THR A 22 -20.28 12.09 2.18
CA THR A 22 -19.18 11.85 1.22
C THR A 22 -18.12 12.93 1.38
N PHE A 23 -16.84 12.55 1.50
CA PHE A 23 -15.60 13.36 1.33
C PHE A 23 -14.46 12.31 1.24
N TRP A 24 -13.71 12.07 0.15
CA TRP A 24 -12.80 12.87 -0.71
C TRP A 24 -11.64 13.53 0.07
N GLY A 25 -10.61 12.74 0.36
CA GLY A 25 -9.22 13.14 0.63
C GLY A 25 -8.31 12.10 -0.03
N VAL A 26 -7.52 12.51 -1.00
CA VAL A 26 -6.63 11.65 -1.80
C VAL A 26 -5.26 11.70 -1.15
N THR A 27 -4.66 10.55 -0.84
CA THR A 27 -3.22 10.42 -0.60
C THR A 27 -2.66 9.61 -1.76
N SER A 28 -1.66 10.11 -2.47
CA SER A 28 -0.82 9.42 -3.45
C SER A 28 0.57 8.88 -2.97
N ALA A 29 0.66 7.90 -2.07
CA ALA A 29 1.86 7.08 -1.88
C ALA A 29 2.23 6.17 -3.09
N GLU A 30 3.49 6.16 -3.57
CA GLU A 30 4.04 5.04 -4.37
C GLU A 30 4.04 3.72 -3.56
N ALA A 31 2.85 3.23 -3.28
CA ALA A 31 2.58 1.91 -2.77
C ALA A 31 2.79 0.92 -3.91
N GLN A 32 3.54 -0.13 -3.59
CA GLN A 32 3.68 -1.30 -4.42
C GLN A 32 2.53 -2.24 -4.11
N ILE A 33 1.73 -2.57 -5.12
CA ILE A 33 0.56 -3.43 -5.02
C ILE A 33 1.02 -4.88 -4.82
N VAL A 34 0.52 -5.51 -3.75
CA VAL A 34 0.73 -6.92 -3.42
C VAL A 34 -0.63 -7.61 -3.47
N ILE A 35 -0.77 -8.62 -4.32
CA ILE A 35 -2.04 -9.34 -4.48
C ILE A 35 -2.18 -10.38 -3.38
N ASP A 36 -2.69 -9.95 -2.22
CA ASP A 36 -2.87 -10.84 -1.05
C ASP A 36 -4.28 -10.75 -0.43
N GLY A 37 -5.18 -9.95 -1.02
CA GLY A 37 -6.54 -9.74 -0.51
C GLY A 37 -6.66 -8.68 0.58
N HIS A 38 -5.57 -7.97 0.89
CA HIS A 38 -5.56 -6.72 1.64
C HIS A 38 -5.40 -5.57 0.64
N PHE A 39 -6.48 -4.84 0.38
CA PHE A 39 -6.54 -3.83 -0.69
C PHE A 39 -6.09 -2.42 -0.27
N ALA A 40 -5.55 -2.29 0.95
CA ALA A 40 -5.01 -1.03 1.46
C ALA A 40 -3.75 -0.60 0.67
N ASP A 41 -3.13 -1.53 -0.05
CA ASP A 41 -2.03 -1.26 -0.97
C ASP A 41 -2.43 -0.38 -2.17
N TRP A 42 -3.72 -0.30 -2.52
CA TRP A 42 -4.24 0.63 -3.52
C TRP A 42 -4.43 2.06 -3.00
N GLU A 43 -4.55 2.23 -1.68
CA GLU A 43 -4.62 3.55 -1.05
C GLU A 43 -3.24 4.21 -1.11
N GLY A 44 -3.14 5.38 -1.73
CA GLY A 44 -1.83 5.93 -2.07
C GLY A 44 -1.51 5.87 -3.55
N ILE A 45 -2.04 4.92 -4.32
CA ILE A 45 -1.51 4.78 -5.67
C ILE A 45 -2.14 5.83 -6.56
N ASN A 46 -1.33 6.56 -7.33
CA ASN A 46 -1.83 7.35 -8.46
C ASN A 46 -2.25 6.40 -9.60
N ALA A 47 -3.23 5.56 -9.30
CA ALA A 47 -3.87 4.63 -10.20
C ALA A 47 -4.90 5.42 -11.01
N ALA A 48 -5.00 5.11 -12.29
CA ALA A 48 -6.12 5.60 -13.06
C ALA A 48 -7.38 4.97 -12.45
N THR A 49 -8.28 5.80 -11.95
CA THR A 49 -9.46 5.38 -11.17
C THR A 49 -10.73 5.89 -11.83
N VAL A 50 -11.77 5.06 -11.84
CA VAL A 50 -13.12 5.44 -12.24
C VAL A 50 -14.11 4.96 -11.19
N ASP A 51 -14.87 5.89 -10.63
CA ASP A 51 -15.99 5.59 -9.74
C ASP A 51 -17.26 5.31 -10.55
N ASP A 52 -18.07 4.41 -10.02
CA ASP A 52 -19.38 4.08 -10.58
C ASP A 52 -20.49 4.14 -9.51
N ALA A 53 -21.66 4.61 -9.94
CA ALA A 53 -22.78 4.88 -9.07
C ALA A 53 -23.73 3.69 -9.10
N LYS A 54 -24.09 3.17 -7.92
CA LYS A 54 -25.01 2.05 -7.79
C LYS A 54 -26.26 2.21 -8.68
N ASP A 55 -26.34 1.43 -9.75
CA ASP A 55 -27.44 1.50 -10.71
C ASP A 55 -28.06 0.13 -11.05
N MET A 56 -27.50 -0.95 -10.53
CA MET A 56 -28.14 -2.26 -10.52
C MET A 56 -29.03 -2.46 -9.29
N ALA A 57 -30.07 -3.27 -9.48
CA ALA A 57 -30.96 -3.65 -8.39
C ALA A 57 -30.36 -4.74 -7.47
N ASP A 58 -29.24 -5.35 -7.87
CA ASP A 58 -28.58 -6.42 -7.13
C ASP A 58 -28.02 -5.92 -5.78
N SER A 59 -27.99 -6.82 -4.80
CA SER A 59 -27.29 -6.62 -3.54
C SER A 59 -25.78 -6.83 -3.64
N SER A 60 -25.30 -7.47 -4.72
CA SER A 60 -23.90 -7.84 -4.92
C SER A 60 -23.48 -7.73 -6.38
N GLY A 61 -22.24 -7.32 -6.64
CA GLY A 61 -21.60 -7.40 -7.97
C GLY A 61 -21.81 -6.19 -8.88
N ASP A 62 -22.65 -5.24 -8.49
CA ASP A 62 -22.74 -3.91 -9.12
C ASP A 62 -21.41 -3.17 -8.94
N ILE A 63 -20.75 -2.71 -9.99
CA ILE A 63 -19.42 -2.12 -9.89
C ILE A 63 -19.52 -0.76 -9.17
N ARG A 64 -18.59 -0.53 -8.25
CA ARG A 64 -18.46 0.73 -7.51
C ARG A 64 -17.25 1.53 -7.97
N GLN A 65 -16.17 0.85 -8.32
CA GLN A 65 -14.94 1.49 -8.73
C GLN A 65 -14.07 0.51 -9.53
N ILE A 66 -13.32 1.03 -10.50
CA ILE A 66 -12.20 0.34 -11.12
C ILE A 66 -10.93 1.16 -11.01
N GLN A 67 -9.81 0.47 -10.84
CA GLN A 67 -8.49 1.07 -10.79
C GLN A 67 -7.51 0.27 -11.66
N ALA A 68 -6.59 0.98 -12.29
CA ALA A 68 -5.51 0.37 -13.04
C ALA A 68 -4.20 1.13 -12.80
N HIS A 69 -3.13 0.38 -12.54
CA HIS A 69 -1.79 0.89 -12.30
C HIS A 69 -0.75 0.00 -12.97
N VAL A 70 0.36 0.59 -13.41
CA VAL A 70 1.51 -0.19 -13.88
C VAL A 70 2.61 -0.04 -12.86
N GLU A 71 3.20 -1.15 -12.45
CA GLU A 71 4.42 -1.20 -11.63
C GLU A 71 5.45 -2.08 -12.34
N GLY A 72 6.64 -1.53 -12.62
CA GLY A 72 7.62 -2.22 -13.46
C GLY A 72 7.04 -2.64 -14.83
N ASN A 73 6.96 -3.95 -15.08
CA ASN A 73 6.38 -4.54 -16.31
C ASN A 73 5.01 -5.20 -16.08
N ASN A 74 4.37 -4.96 -14.93
CA ASN A 74 3.11 -5.58 -14.56
C ASN A 74 1.98 -4.55 -14.58
N LEU A 75 0.84 -4.98 -15.11
CA LEU A 75 -0.43 -4.28 -15.00
C LEU A 75 -1.17 -4.82 -13.77
N HIS A 76 -1.41 -3.93 -12.82
CA HIS A 76 -2.22 -4.17 -11.65
C HIS A 76 -3.62 -3.62 -11.91
N LEU A 77 -4.64 -4.41 -11.59
CA LEU A 77 -6.04 -4.05 -11.75
C LEU A 77 -6.76 -4.25 -10.43
N SER A 78 -7.66 -3.33 -10.09
CA SER A 78 -8.61 -3.48 -9.00
C SER A 78 -10.01 -3.15 -9.48
N MET A 79 -10.99 -3.85 -8.92
CA MET A 79 -12.40 -3.59 -9.10
C MET A 79 -13.11 -3.82 -7.77
N THR A 80 -13.80 -2.80 -7.33
CA THR A 80 -14.62 -2.85 -6.13
C THR A 80 -16.10 -2.80 -6.51
N VAL A 81 -16.93 -3.56 -5.81
CA VAL A 81 -18.37 -3.66 -6.07
C VAL A 81 -19.20 -3.13 -4.89
N TYR A 82 -20.48 -2.89 -5.11
CA TYR A 82 -21.45 -2.84 -4.04
C TYR A 82 -21.80 -4.28 -3.63
N GLY A 83 -21.48 -4.65 -2.39
CA GLY A 83 -21.77 -5.99 -1.83
C GLY A 83 -20.50 -6.86 -1.73
N ILE A 84 -20.57 -8.10 -2.19
CA ILE A 84 -19.46 -9.06 -2.16
C ILE A 84 -19.01 -9.33 -3.60
N ALA A 85 -17.72 -9.21 -3.89
CA ALA A 85 -17.18 -9.41 -5.24
C ALA A 85 -17.25 -10.88 -5.69
N ALA A 86 -16.93 -11.81 -4.78
CA ALA A 86 -16.90 -13.25 -5.01
C ALA A 86 -17.84 -14.01 -4.04
N PRO A 87 -19.18 -13.81 -4.15
CA PRO A 87 -20.12 -14.35 -3.17
C PRO A 87 -20.20 -15.88 -3.23
N SER A 88 -20.43 -16.52 -2.08
CA SER A 88 -20.75 -17.94 -2.03
C SER A 88 -22.16 -18.20 -2.57
N VAL A 89 -22.50 -19.49 -2.75
CA VAL A 89 -23.88 -19.89 -3.10
C VAL A 89 -24.88 -19.43 -2.04
N ASP A 90 -24.48 -19.44 -0.76
CA ASP A 90 -25.34 -19.07 0.35
C ASP A 90 -25.53 -17.54 0.48
N ASP A 91 -24.57 -16.77 -0.03
CA ASP A 91 -24.68 -15.30 -0.13
C ASP A 91 -25.59 -14.85 -1.28
N THR A 92 -25.94 -15.78 -2.19
CA THR A 92 -26.77 -15.46 -3.36
C THR A 92 -28.25 -15.45 -2.97
N PRO A 93 -29.03 -14.42 -3.32
CA PRO A 93 -30.44 -14.35 -2.96
C PRO A 93 -31.27 -15.57 -3.45
N GLU A 94 -32.25 -15.98 -2.65
CA GLU A 94 -33.07 -17.16 -2.95
C GLU A 94 -33.77 -17.03 -4.31
N GLY A 95 -33.55 -18.01 -5.20
CA GLY A 95 -34.12 -18.05 -6.55
C GLY A 95 -33.22 -17.48 -7.65
N MET A 96 -32.07 -16.89 -7.29
CA MET A 96 -31.05 -16.41 -8.22
C MET A 96 -29.95 -17.45 -8.43
N LYS A 97 -29.16 -17.31 -9.51
CA LYS A 97 -27.99 -18.16 -9.78
C LYS A 97 -26.73 -17.42 -9.38
N ASN A 98 -25.85 -18.06 -8.61
CA ASN A 98 -24.54 -17.53 -8.29
C ASN A 98 -23.66 -17.53 -9.55
N ARG A 99 -23.62 -16.39 -10.25
CA ARG A 99 -22.91 -16.22 -11.52
C ARG A 99 -22.64 -14.73 -11.75
N TYR A 100 -21.37 -14.36 -11.70
CA TYR A 100 -20.87 -13.00 -11.83
C TYR A 100 -19.66 -13.01 -12.76
N TYR A 101 -19.71 -12.23 -13.83
CA TYR A 101 -18.58 -12.04 -14.73
C TYR A 101 -18.24 -10.57 -14.76
N TYR A 102 -17.00 -10.26 -14.41
CA TYR A 102 -16.47 -8.92 -14.41
C TYR A 102 -15.45 -8.81 -15.52
N HIS A 103 -15.48 -7.70 -16.24
CA HIS A 103 -14.65 -7.49 -17.42
C HIS A 103 -13.99 -6.12 -17.34
N TRP A 104 -12.66 -6.07 -17.31
CA TRP A 104 -11.94 -4.84 -17.67
C TRP A 104 -11.78 -4.79 -19.19
N LEU A 105 -12.03 -3.62 -19.75
CA LEU A 105 -11.91 -3.31 -21.17
C LEU A 105 -10.71 -2.39 -21.39
N PHE A 106 -9.87 -2.69 -22.39
CA PHE A 106 -8.77 -1.82 -22.80
C PHE A 106 -8.85 -1.51 -24.29
N ASP A 107 -8.94 -0.23 -24.61
CA ASP A 107 -8.76 0.36 -25.93
C ASP A 107 -7.27 0.71 -26.05
N THR A 108 -6.55 -0.13 -26.78
CA THR A 108 -5.09 -0.15 -26.80
C THR A 108 -4.51 0.77 -27.86
N ASP A 109 -5.31 1.15 -28.86
CA ASP A 109 -4.95 2.10 -29.91
C ASP A 109 -5.58 3.50 -29.73
N ASN A 110 -6.48 3.65 -28.76
CA ASN A 110 -7.30 4.84 -28.47
C ASN A 110 -8.15 5.29 -29.67
N ASP A 111 -8.59 4.35 -30.51
CA ASP A 111 -9.51 4.58 -31.61
C ASP A 111 -10.86 3.93 -31.34
N ILE A 112 -11.83 4.73 -30.90
CA ILE A 112 -13.24 4.30 -30.73
C ILE A 112 -13.89 3.71 -32.01
N ALA A 113 -13.25 3.85 -33.17
CA ALA A 113 -13.72 3.22 -34.40
C ALA A 113 -13.35 1.72 -34.51
N THR A 114 -12.31 1.27 -33.82
CA THR A 114 -11.82 -0.12 -33.76
C THR A 114 -12.36 -0.83 -32.51
N GLY A 115 -12.08 -2.13 -32.39
CA GLY A 115 -12.50 -2.93 -31.24
C GLY A 115 -14.02 -3.09 -31.02
N PHE A 116 -14.36 -3.46 -29.78
CA PHE A 116 -15.71 -3.53 -29.25
C PHE A 116 -16.13 -2.18 -28.68
N LYS A 117 -17.20 -1.61 -29.24
CA LYS A 117 -17.74 -0.34 -28.78
C LYS A 117 -18.67 -0.55 -27.61
N ASN A 118 -18.34 0.04 -26.47
CA ASN A 118 -19.16 -0.04 -25.27
C ASN A 118 -20.25 1.05 -25.19
N ASP A 119 -20.58 1.75 -26.29
CA ASP A 119 -21.70 2.71 -26.34
C ASP A 119 -23.08 2.03 -26.43
N ALA A 120 -23.09 0.75 -26.79
CA ALA A 120 -24.26 -0.10 -26.77
C ALA A 120 -23.89 -1.56 -26.47
N TYR A 121 -24.72 -2.22 -25.65
CA TYR A 121 -24.61 -3.65 -25.37
C TYR A 121 -25.89 -4.37 -25.79
N GLU A 122 -25.74 -5.45 -26.55
CA GLU A 122 -26.86 -6.21 -27.16
C GLU A 122 -27.91 -5.34 -27.88
N GLY A 123 -27.48 -4.22 -28.46
CA GLY A 123 -28.34 -3.29 -29.18
C GLY A 123 -29.08 -2.26 -28.31
N ASN A 124 -28.84 -2.26 -26.99
CA ASN A 124 -29.32 -1.23 -26.07
C ASN A 124 -28.19 -0.23 -25.79
N PRO A 125 -28.44 1.09 -25.82
CA PRO A 125 -27.46 2.08 -25.41
C PRO A 125 -27.03 1.86 -23.96
N THR A 126 -25.73 1.94 -23.67
CA THR A 126 -25.20 1.84 -22.31
C THR A 126 -25.36 3.14 -21.53
N GLY A 127 -25.36 4.28 -22.25
CA GLY A 127 -25.51 5.60 -21.65
C GLY A 127 -24.19 6.26 -21.23
N LEU A 128 -23.05 5.60 -21.48
CA LEU A 128 -21.71 6.14 -21.23
C LEU A 128 -21.48 7.46 -21.95
N ALA A 129 -20.89 8.42 -21.24
CA ALA A 129 -20.47 9.71 -21.77
C ALA A 129 -19.12 9.60 -22.51
N LYS A 130 -18.24 8.68 -22.11
CA LYS A 130 -16.93 8.43 -22.72
C LYS A 130 -16.79 6.97 -23.18
N PRO A 131 -17.53 6.55 -24.22
CA PRO A 131 -17.34 5.21 -24.77
C PRO A 131 -15.95 5.04 -25.40
N ILE A 132 -15.47 3.80 -25.44
CA ILE A 132 -14.17 3.37 -25.99
C ILE A 132 -14.35 2.24 -27.02
N GLY A 133 -13.32 2.01 -27.84
CA GLY A 133 -13.23 0.88 -28.77
C GLY A 133 -12.33 -0.22 -28.20
N ALA A 134 -12.84 -1.07 -27.31
CA ALA A 134 -12.01 -2.02 -26.57
C ALA A 134 -11.41 -3.11 -27.49
N ASP A 135 -10.10 -3.25 -27.48
CA ASP A 135 -9.35 -4.29 -28.20
C ASP A 135 -9.07 -5.51 -27.33
N LEU A 136 -8.97 -5.31 -26.02
CA LEU A 136 -8.59 -6.33 -25.05
C LEU A 136 -9.61 -6.38 -23.91
N VAL A 137 -9.97 -7.59 -23.50
CA VAL A 137 -10.77 -7.87 -22.30
C VAL A 137 -9.92 -8.65 -21.32
N VAL A 138 -9.96 -8.27 -20.04
CA VAL A 138 -9.54 -9.10 -18.91
C VAL A 138 -10.79 -9.51 -18.16
N GLN A 139 -11.09 -10.81 -18.13
CA GLN A 139 -12.30 -11.37 -17.57
C GLN A 139 -12.03 -12.12 -16.27
N PHE A 140 -12.75 -11.72 -15.22
CA PHE A 140 -12.89 -12.47 -13.98
C PHE A 140 -14.29 -13.12 -13.89
N GLY A 141 -14.36 -14.42 -14.16
CA GLY A 141 -15.60 -15.19 -14.02
C GLY A 141 -15.72 -15.86 -12.65
N TRP A 142 -16.91 -15.79 -12.05
CA TRP A 142 -17.25 -16.43 -10.78
C TRP A 142 -18.59 -17.16 -10.88
N ARG A 143 -18.62 -18.42 -10.44
CA ARG A 143 -19.83 -19.24 -10.51
C ARG A 143 -19.86 -20.33 -9.46
N ASP A 144 -21.03 -20.52 -8.87
CA ASP A 144 -21.28 -21.54 -7.85
C ASP A 144 -20.26 -21.46 -6.69
N GLY A 145 -19.87 -20.24 -6.30
CA GLY A 145 -18.94 -19.96 -5.20
C GLY A 145 -17.46 -20.21 -5.52
N LYS A 146 -17.07 -20.23 -6.80
CA LYS A 146 -15.68 -20.49 -7.22
C LYS A 146 -15.35 -19.81 -8.56
N PRO A 147 -14.06 -19.67 -8.93
CA PRO A 147 -13.67 -19.14 -10.23
C PRO A 147 -14.26 -19.94 -11.39
N ASN A 148 -14.68 -19.24 -12.46
CA ASN A 148 -15.26 -19.83 -13.65
C ASN A 148 -14.99 -18.98 -14.90
N GLY A 149 -13.74 -18.99 -15.38
CA GLY A 149 -13.32 -18.31 -16.61
C GLY A 149 -12.49 -17.08 -16.29
N LEU A 150 -11.21 -17.31 -15.99
CA LEU A 150 -10.18 -16.30 -15.76
C LEU A 150 -9.33 -16.21 -17.03
N SER A 151 -9.55 -15.19 -17.84
CA SER A 151 -8.80 -15.05 -19.07
C SER A 151 -8.66 -13.60 -19.52
N ALA A 152 -7.56 -13.32 -20.21
CA ALA A 152 -7.40 -12.08 -20.96
C ALA A 152 -7.33 -12.41 -22.45
N TYR A 153 -8.09 -11.69 -23.29
CA TYR A 153 -8.21 -12.00 -24.71
C TYR A 153 -8.43 -10.76 -25.58
N ASP A 154 -7.99 -10.86 -26.83
CA ASP A 154 -8.27 -9.88 -27.88
C ASP A 154 -9.73 -10.02 -28.32
N VAL A 155 -10.50 -8.95 -28.23
CA VAL A 155 -11.95 -8.95 -28.46
C VAL A 155 -12.33 -9.28 -29.90
N LEU A 156 -11.45 -8.96 -30.86
CA LEU A 156 -11.70 -9.27 -32.27
C LEU A 156 -11.42 -10.73 -32.63
N ILE A 157 -10.65 -11.42 -31.78
CA ILE A 157 -10.38 -12.86 -31.90
C ILE A 157 -11.43 -13.66 -31.11
N GLY A 158 -11.75 -13.20 -29.89
CA GLY A 158 -12.69 -13.83 -28.97
C GLY A 158 -12.02 -14.62 -27.84
N ASP A 159 -12.83 -15.03 -26.88
CA ASP A 159 -12.45 -15.77 -25.67
C ASP A 159 -12.02 -17.23 -25.94
N ASP A 160 -12.34 -17.78 -27.11
CA ASP A 160 -11.88 -19.11 -27.57
C ASP A 160 -10.35 -19.20 -27.82
N ALA A 161 -9.63 -18.08 -27.81
CA ALA A 161 -8.17 -18.03 -28.00
C ALA A 161 -7.51 -16.97 -27.09
N PRO A 162 -7.48 -17.21 -25.77
CA PRO A 162 -6.98 -16.24 -24.81
C PRO A 162 -5.47 -16.00 -24.95
N LEU A 163 -5.07 -14.79 -24.60
CA LEU A 163 -3.67 -14.38 -24.45
C LEU A 163 -3.08 -14.94 -23.15
N VAL A 164 -3.87 -14.89 -22.08
CA VAL A 164 -3.55 -15.39 -20.74
C VAL A 164 -4.77 -16.09 -20.16
N GLU A 165 -4.55 -17.20 -19.45
CA GLU A 165 -5.53 -17.86 -18.60
C GLU A 165 -4.97 -17.94 -17.17
N ASP A 166 -5.86 -18.02 -16.17
CA ASP A 166 -5.52 -18.26 -14.77
C ASP A 166 -4.45 -17.29 -14.21
N TYR A 167 -4.56 -16.01 -14.61
CA TYR A 167 -3.72 -14.94 -14.10
C TYR A 167 -3.86 -14.77 -12.57
N GLU A 168 -2.87 -14.14 -11.95
CA GLU A 168 -2.87 -13.90 -10.51
C GLU A 168 -3.98 -12.92 -10.12
N PHE A 169 -4.77 -13.32 -9.11
CA PHE A 169 -5.84 -12.50 -8.59
C PHE A 169 -6.04 -12.76 -7.10
N SER A 170 -6.61 -11.79 -6.41
CA SER A 170 -7.15 -11.97 -5.06
C SER A 170 -8.54 -11.38 -4.97
N VAL A 171 -9.36 -11.97 -4.10
CA VAL A 171 -10.71 -11.50 -3.80
C VAL A 171 -10.90 -11.47 -2.29
N SER A 172 -11.40 -10.35 -1.76
CA SER A 172 -11.74 -10.23 -0.35
C SER A 172 -12.82 -9.16 -0.20
N GLY A 173 -13.85 -9.48 0.59
CA GLY A 173 -15.03 -8.63 0.74
C GLY A 173 -15.63 -8.18 -0.60
N ASP A 174 -15.57 -6.88 -0.85
CA ASP A 174 -16.17 -6.20 -2.00
C ASP A 174 -15.20 -6.00 -3.17
N THR A 175 -13.95 -6.47 -3.08
CA THR A 175 -12.91 -6.10 -4.04
C THR A 175 -12.25 -7.32 -4.70
N ILE A 176 -11.92 -7.15 -5.98
CA ILE A 176 -11.13 -8.05 -6.83
C ILE A 176 -9.86 -7.30 -7.18
N SER A 177 -8.70 -7.94 -7.08
CA SER A 177 -7.47 -7.43 -7.67
C SER A 177 -6.81 -8.48 -8.55
N ALA A 178 -6.11 -8.03 -9.59
CA ALA A 178 -5.42 -8.89 -10.53
C ALA A 178 -4.07 -8.29 -10.95
N VAL A 179 -3.09 -9.16 -11.23
CA VAL A 179 -1.78 -8.78 -11.78
C VAL A 179 -1.48 -9.58 -13.02
N ILE A 180 -1.15 -8.87 -14.09
CA ILE A 180 -0.83 -9.48 -15.38
C ILE A 180 0.39 -8.77 -15.99
N PRO A 181 1.42 -9.51 -16.41
CA PRO A 181 2.53 -8.92 -17.15
C PRO A 181 2.06 -8.23 -18.43
N LEU A 182 2.56 -7.02 -18.70
CA LEU A 182 2.23 -6.26 -19.91
C LEU A 182 2.54 -7.06 -21.18
N ALA A 183 3.65 -7.81 -21.17
CA ALA A 183 4.08 -8.61 -22.31
C ALA A 183 3.07 -9.71 -22.66
N ASP A 184 2.43 -10.32 -21.67
CA ASP A 184 1.47 -11.39 -21.87
C ASP A 184 0.17 -10.85 -22.49
N LEU A 185 -0.18 -9.61 -22.16
CA LEU A 185 -1.27 -8.85 -22.78
C LEU A 185 -0.89 -8.23 -24.14
N LYS A 186 0.36 -8.43 -24.61
CA LYS A 186 0.93 -7.77 -25.81
C LYS A 186 0.93 -6.25 -25.72
N LEU A 187 0.96 -5.71 -24.50
CA LEU A 187 1.04 -4.29 -24.22
C LEU A 187 2.51 -3.86 -24.09
N THR A 188 2.78 -2.61 -24.49
CA THR A 188 4.13 -2.03 -24.44
C THR A 188 4.21 -0.99 -23.34
N ALA A 189 5.23 -1.08 -22.47
CA ALA A 189 5.47 -0.07 -21.45
C ALA A 189 5.64 1.34 -22.07
N GLY A 190 5.05 2.35 -21.44
CA GLY A 190 5.00 3.73 -21.88
C GLY A 190 3.93 4.06 -22.93
N GLN A 191 3.20 3.07 -23.46
CA GLN A 191 2.06 3.36 -24.34
C GLN A 191 0.86 3.88 -23.54
N SER A 192 0.04 4.74 -24.14
CA SER A 192 -1.22 5.19 -23.55
C SER A 192 -2.36 4.29 -23.99
N VAL A 193 -3.22 3.90 -23.06
CA VAL A 193 -4.45 3.14 -23.31
C VAL A 193 -5.63 3.84 -22.64
N SER A 194 -6.84 3.54 -23.10
CA SER A 194 -8.06 3.88 -22.38
C SER A 194 -8.67 2.61 -21.82
N PHE A 195 -9.21 2.65 -20.61
CA PHE A 195 -9.81 1.48 -19.97
C PHE A 195 -11.17 1.82 -19.34
N SER A 196 -12.01 0.82 -19.24
CA SER A 196 -13.39 0.83 -18.71
C SER A 196 -13.68 -0.56 -18.16
N ALA A 197 -14.88 -0.81 -17.64
CA ALA A 197 -15.29 -2.13 -17.23
C ALA A 197 -16.79 -2.35 -17.40
N PHE A 198 -17.20 -3.61 -17.35
CA PHE A 198 -18.59 -3.96 -17.15
C PHE A 198 -18.74 -5.24 -16.34
N GLN A 199 -19.89 -5.39 -15.70
CA GLN A 199 -20.29 -6.62 -15.04
C GLN A 199 -21.53 -7.21 -15.72
N GLU A 200 -21.53 -8.53 -15.94
CA GLU A 200 -22.72 -9.26 -16.36
C GLU A 200 -22.98 -10.48 -15.46
N GLY A 201 -24.25 -10.79 -15.21
CA GLY A 201 -24.59 -11.87 -14.30
C GLY A 201 -26.05 -12.31 -14.35
N ALA A 202 -26.28 -13.56 -13.93
CA ALA A 202 -27.66 -14.09 -13.89
C ALA A 202 -28.40 -13.73 -12.60
N SER A 203 -27.72 -13.07 -11.66
CA SER A 203 -28.28 -12.68 -10.37
C SER A 203 -29.38 -11.63 -10.52
N ASP A 204 -29.34 -10.75 -11.52
CA ASP A 204 -30.39 -9.76 -11.75
C ASP A 204 -31.14 -9.88 -13.09
N GLY A 205 -30.95 -11.01 -13.78
CA GLY A 205 -31.60 -11.27 -15.07
C GLY A 205 -30.77 -10.86 -16.30
N TRP A 206 -29.43 -10.91 -16.20
CA TRP A 206 -28.50 -10.51 -17.25
C TRP A 206 -28.53 -9.01 -17.53
N SER A 207 -28.86 -8.22 -16.53
CA SER A 207 -28.59 -6.80 -16.62
C SER A 207 -27.06 -6.61 -16.52
N VAL A 208 -26.60 -5.51 -17.10
CA VAL A 208 -25.20 -5.22 -17.28
C VAL A 208 -24.95 -3.83 -16.78
N ASP A 209 -23.96 -3.72 -15.91
CA ASP A 209 -23.44 -2.46 -15.40
C ASP A 209 -22.17 -2.11 -16.17
N PHE A 210 -22.12 -0.89 -16.72
CA PHE A 210 -20.99 -0.37 -17.48
C PHE A 210 -20.42 0.85 -16.77
N VAL A 211 -19.11 0.81 -16.55
CA VAL A 211 -18.36 1.90 -15.92
C VAL A 211 -17.80 2.83 -17.00
N GLU A 212 -17.76 4.13 -16.70
CA GLU A 212 -17.08 5.13 -17.54
C GLU A 212 -15.61 4.79 -17.82
N SER A 213 -15.01 5.48 -18.79
CA SER A 213 -13.60 5.27 -19.13
C SER A 213 -12.65 6.30 -18.53
N ALA A 214 -11.43 5.85 -18.28
CA ALA A 214 -10.26 6.68 -17.98
C ALA A 214 -9.08 6.30 -18.89
N SER A 215 -8.07 7.17 -18.92
CA SER A 215 -6.83 6.92 -19.64
C SER A 215 -5.72 6.53 -18.68
N LEU A 216 -4.87 5.60 -19.11
CA LEU A 216 -3.71 5.12 -18.38
C LEU A 216 -2.48 5.16 -19.31
N VAL A 217 -1.37 5.72 -18.82
CA VAL A 217 -0.06 5.50 -19.46
C VAL A 217 0.54 4.26 -18.81
N LEU A 218 0.95 3.27 -19.60
CA LEU A 218 1.50 2.01 -19.10
C LEU A 218 2.95 2.15 -18.62
N SER A 219 3.20 3.09 -17.73
CA SER A 219 4.50 3.37 -17.14
C SER A 219 4.32 3.54 -15.64
N GLY A 220 5.13 2.80 -14.88
CA GLY A 220 5.16 2.85 -13.42
C GLY A 220 6.54 3.15 -12.86
N PRO A 221 6.64 3.46 -11.56
CA PRO A 221 7.91 3.37 -10.86
C PRO A 221 8.51 1.96 -11.04
N VAL A 222 9.83 1.92 -11.14
CA VAL A 222 10.59 0.67 -11.26
C VAL A 222 11.08 0.31 -9.86
N SER A 223 10.29 -0.43 -9.10
CA SER A 223 10.76 -1.03 -7.85
C SER A 223 11.85 -2.07 -8.20
N PRO A 224 13.07 -1.99 -7.64
CA PRO A 224 14.08 -3.05 -7.80
C PRO A 224 13.61 -4.30 -7.04
N GLY A 225 12.75 -5.08 -7.67
CA GLY A 225 12.26 -6.36 -7.18
C GLY A 225 12.53 -7.45 -8.20
N ALA A 226 12.88 -8.64 -7.73
CA ALA A 226 12.93 -9.83 -8.56
C ALA A 226 11.65 -10.64 -8.35
N SER A 227 11.15 -11.26 -9.41
CA SER A 227 10.04 -12.20 -9.33
C SER A 227 10.29 -13.39 -10.23
N VAL A 228 10.01 -14.59 -9.73
CA VAL A 228 10.16 -15.83 -10.48
C VAL A 228 8.86 -16.62 -10.42
N ASN A 229 8.37 -17.03 -11.59
CA ASN A 229 7.22 -17.91 -11.72
C ASN A 229 7.68 -19.36 -11.86
N ASP A 230 6.93 -20.26 -11.25
CA ASP A 230 7.13 -21.69 -11.37
C ASP A 230 5.86 -22.41 -11.86
N PRO A 231 5.96 -23.24 -12.92
CA PRO A 231 4.81 -23.98 -13.44
C PRO A 231 4.48 -25.17 -12.54
N LYS A 232 3.21 -25.34 -12.20
CA LYS A 232 2.72 -26.46 -11.38
C LYS A 232 3.34 -27.80 -11.81
N ASP A 233 4.17 -28.38 -10.95
CA ASP A 233 4.86 -29.64 -11.23
C ASP A 233 4.73 -30.69 -10.11
N MET A 234 4.09 -30.33 -8.99
CA MET A 234 3.66 -31.26 -7.97
C MET A 234 2.25 -31.79 -8.22
N VAL A 235 2.01 -33.00 -7.75
CA VAL A 235 0.71 -33.68 -7.87
C VAL A 235 -0.29 -33.20 -6.81
N ASP A 236 0.18 -32.52 -5.75
CA ASP A 236 -0.66 -32.12 -4.63
C ASP A 236 -1.59 -30.93 -4.96
N SER A 237 -2.49 -30.66 -4.02
CA SER A 237 -3.50 -29.60 -4.16
C SER A 237 -3.09 -28.28 -3.52
N SER A 238 -1.96 -28.24 -2.81
CA SER A 238 -1.52 -27.12 -1.98
C SER A 238 -0.07 -27.32 -1.56
N GLY A 239 0.80 -26.33 -1.77
CA GLY A 239 2.19 -26.35 -1.31
C GLY A 239 3.21 -26.16 -2.44
N ASP A 240 2.88 -26.61 -3.65
CA ASP A 240 3.61 -26.34 -4.89
C ASP A 240 3.80 -24.83 -5.09
N VAL A 241 5.03 -24.35 -5.15
CA VAL A 241 5.34 -22.92 -5.23
C VAL A 241 4.98 -22.42 -6.63
N LYS A 242 4.25 -21.31 -6.69
CA LYS A 242 3.80 -20.70 -7.95
C LYS A 242 4.63 -19.47 -8.31
N ASN A 243 4.91 -18.62 -7.33
CA ASN A 243 5.71 -17.42 -7.53
C ASN A 243 6.48 -17.06 -6.26
N ILE A 244 7.63 -16.41 -6.43
CA ILE A 244 8.32 -15.72 -5.36
C ILE A 244 8.68 -14.29 -5.75
N LYS A 245 8.65 -13.39 -4.77
CA LYS A 245 9.03 -11.97 -4.92
C LYS A 245 9.91 -11.53 -3.75
N ALA A 246 10.89 -10.68 -4.03
CA ALA A 246 11.70 -10.02 -3.01
C ALA A 246 11.89 -8.54 -3.38
N ILE A 247 11.58 -7.65 -2.43
CA ILE A 247 11.78 -6.19 -2.55
C ILE A 247 12.35 -5.65 -1.24
N VAL A 248 13.17 -4.61 -1.31
CA VAL A 248 13.55 -3.82 -0.13
C VAL A 248 12.67 -2.59 -0.02
N LYS A 249 12.07 -2.33 1.15
CA LYS A 249 11.39 -1.08 1.48
C LYS A 249 12.03 -0.50 2.74
N GLY A 250 12.61 0.70 2.63
CA GLY A 250 13.43 1.26 3.71
C GLY A 250 14.62 0.35 4.03
N ASP A 251 14.75 -0.04 5.30
CA ASP A 251 15.78 -0.97 5.78
C ASP A 251 15.30 -2.44 5.88
N ASN A 252 14.07 -2.73 5.41
CA ASN A 252 13.43 -4.04 5.51
C ASN A 252 13.40 -4.78 4.17
N LEU A 253 13.61 -6.09 4.22
CA LEU A 253 13.35 -7.02 3.12
C LEU A 253 11.92 -7.54 3.23
N HIS A 254 11.13 -7.30 2.19
CA HIS A 254 9.78 -7.82 2.01
C HIS A 254 9.84 -9.01 1.05
N LEU A 255 9.37 -10.15 1.54
CA LEU A 255 9.30 -11.40 0.78
C LEU A 255 7.85 -11.78 0.58
N SER A 256 7.56 -12.27 -0.63
CA SER A 256 6.27 -12.86 -0.96
C SER A 256 6.48 -14.21 -1.63
N MET A 257 5.59 -15.15 -1.35
CA MET A 257 5.52 -16.45 -1.99
C MET A 257 4.06 -16.83 -2.22
N THR A 258 3.71 -17.16 -3.45
CA THR A 258 2.40 -17.73 -3.79
C THR A 258 2.54 -19.22 -4.09
N VAL A 259 1.50 -20.00 -3.82
CA VAL A 259 1.48 -21.45 -4.04
C VAL A 259 0.29 -21.86 -4.91
N HIS A 260 0.35 -23.00 -5.59
CA HIS A 260 -0.82 -23.61 -6.20
C HIS A 260 -1.67 -24.23 -5.10
N GLY A 261 -2.68 -23.50 -4.60
CA GLY A 261 -3.62 -23.99 -3.59
C GLY A 261 -3.81 -23.02 -2.43
N ILE A 262 -3.65 -23.49 -1.19
CA ILE A 262 -3.73 -22.67 0.03
C ILE A 262 -2.36 -22.70 0.69
N ALA A 263 -1.81 -21.53 1.04
CA ALA A 263 -0.47 -21.40 1.63
C ALA A 263 -0.39 -21.93 3.07
N ALA A 264 -1.39 -21.62 3.91
CA ALA A 264 -1.51 -22.08 5.29
C ALA A 264 -2.78 -22.94 5.48
N PRO A 265 -2.82 -24.16 4.92
CA PRO A 265 -4.02 -25.00 4.96
C PRO A 265 -4.32 -25.43 6.40
N SER A 266 -5.60 -25.50 6.74
CA SER A 266 -6.05 -26.09 8.00
C SER A 266 -5.88 -27.62 7.98
N VAL A 267 -6.09 -28.25 9.13
CA VAL A 267 -6.12 -29.72 9.22
C VAL A 267 -7.23 -30.30 8.34
N ASP A 268 -8.35 -29.59 8.18
CA ASP A 268 -9.50 -30.03 7.39
C ASP A 268 -9.26 -29.89 5.88
N ASP A 269 -8.38 -28.98 5.48
CA ASP A 269 -7.95 -28.80 4.08
C ASP A 269 -6.94 -29.87 3.65
N THR A 270 -6.41 -30.66 4.60
CA THR A 270 -5.39 -31.66 4.33
C THR A 270 -6.00 -32.96 3.80
N PRO A 271 -5.52 -33.50 2.66
CA PRO A 271 -6.04 -34.75 2.10
C PRO A 271 -6.00 -35.92 3.09
N GLU A 272 -7.03 -36.79 3.03
CA GLU A 272 -7.13 -37.96 3.91
C GLU A 272 -5.89 -38.87 3.78
N GLY A 273 -5.23 -39.12 4.91
CA GLY A 273 -4.01 -39.95 4.98
C GLY A 273 -2.69 -39.17 4.93
N MET A 274 -2.73 -37.86 4.65
CA MET A 274 -1.56 -36.97 4.70
C MET A 274 -1.43 -36.27 6.06
N LYS A 275 -0.27 -35.66 6.32
CA LYS A 275 -0.04 -34.84 7.53
C LYS A 275 0.01 -33.37 7.13
N ASN A 276 -0.70 -32.53 7.86
CA ASN A 276 -0.68 -31.08 7.68
C ASN A 276 0.68 -30.52 8.13
N ARG A 277 1.66 -30.49 7.22
CA ARG A 277 3.03 -30.04 7.45
C ARG A 277 3.62 -29.48 6.15
N TYR A 278 3.90 -28.19 6.14
CA TYR A 278 4.39 -27.43 5.00
C TYR A 278 5.52 -26.52 5.49
N TYR A 279 6.68 -26.58 4.86
CA TYR A 279 7.81 -25.70 5.14
C TYR A 279 8.21 -25.03 3.84
N TYR A 280 8.13 -23.71 3.84
CA TYR A 280 8.47 -22.87 2.70
C TYR A 280 9.78 -22.17 3.01
N HIS A 281 10.68 -22.16 2.04
CA HIS A 281 12.03 -21.66 2.21
C HIS A 281 12.35 -20.68 1.09
N TRP A 282 12.63 -19.42 1.44
CA TRP A 282 13.32 -18.52 0.53
C TRP A 282 14.84 -18.71 0.68
N LEU A 283 15.52 -18.73 -0.45
CA LEU A 283 16.96 -19.00 -0.55
C LEU A 283 17.69 -17.77 -1.06
N PHE A 284 18.77 -17.39 -0.38
CA PHE A 284 19.62 -16.29 -0.78
C PHE A 284 21.07 -16.74 -0.95
N ASP A 285 21.60 -16.54 -2.15
CA ASP A 285 23.03 -16.61 -2.47
C ASP A 285 23.60 -15.19 -2.29
N THR A 286 24.23 -14.96 -1.15
CA THR A 286 24.55 -13.60 -0.70
C THR A 286 25.85 -13.08 -1.30
N ASP A 287 26.72 -13.97 -1.78
CA ASP A 287 27.97 -13.63 -2.45
C ASP A 287 27.94 -13.82 -3.98
N ASN A 288 26.85 -14.37 -4.53
CA ASN A 288 26.66 -14.78 -5.92
C ASN A 288 27.72 -15.79 -6.40
N ASP A 289 28.29 -16.58 -5.50
CA ASP A 289 29.22 -17.66 -5.82
C ASP A 289 28.56 -19.02 -5.65
N THR A 290 28.04 -19.57 -6.74
CA THR A 290 27.50 -20.94 -6.80
C THR A 290 28.45 -22.06 -6.32
N ALA A 291 29.74 -21.76 -6.08
CA ALA A 291 30.69 -22.70 -5.50
C ALA A 291 30.64 -22.77 -3.95
N THR A 292 30.15 -21.74 -3.28
CA THR A 292 29.98 -21.64 -1.82
C THR A 292 28.55 -22.07 -1.42
N GLY A 293 28.27 -22.05 -0.11
CA GLY A 293 26.93 -22.34 0.40
C GLY A 293 26.38 -23.76 0.18
N PHE A 294 25.06 -23.87 0.35
CA PHE A 294 24.23 -25.02 0.01
C PHE A 294 23.87 -24.98 -1.48
N LYS A 295 24.14 -26.06 -2.20
CA LYS A 295 23.96 -26.11 -3.65
C LYS A 295 22.57 -26.57 -4.01
N THR A 296 21.86 -25.77 -4.80
CA THR A 296 20.51 -26.13 -5.27
C THR A 296 20.51 -26.98 -6.55
N ASP A 297 21.66 -27.44 -7.04
CA ASP A 297 21.73 -28.34 -8.21
C ASP A 297 21.30 -29.79 -7.89
N ALA A 298 21.31 -30.15 -6.61
CA ALA A 298 20.81 -31.42 -6.11
C ALA A 298 20.26 -31.32 -4.68
N TYR A 299 19.14 -32.00 -4.42
CA TYR A 299 18.53 -32.16 -3.10
C TYR A 299 18.50 -33.63 -2.71
N GLU A 300 18.99 -33.96 -1.50
CA GLU A 300 19.15 -35.34 -1.00
C GLU A 300 19.81 -36.32 -1.98
N GLY A 301 20.71 -35.83 -2.84
CA GLY A 301 21.45 -36.62 -3.83
C GLY A 301 20.71 -36.86 -5.16
N ASN A 302 19.52 -36.28 -5.34
CA ASN A 302 18.81 -36.23 -6.61
C ASN A 302 18.99 -34.85 -7.25
N SER A 303 19.10 -34.78 -8.57
CA SER A 303 19.17 -33.50 -9.26
C SER A 303 17.82 -32.79 -9.18
N THR A 304 17.85 -31.48 -8.92
CA THR A 304 16.66 -30.61 -8.89
C THR A 304 16.17 -30.23 -10.28
N GLY A 305 17.06 -30.23 -11.27
CA GLY A 305 16.72 -29.83 -12.65
C GLY A 305 16.77 -28.32 -12.92
N LEU A 306 17.13 -27.51 -11.92
CA LEU A 306 17.29 -26.05 -12.07
C LEU A 306 18.31 -25.68 -13.14
N ALA A 307 17.99 -24.69 -13.97
CA ALA A 307 18.88 -24.19 -15.01
C ALA A 307 19.96 -23.24 -14.45
N LYS A 308 19.63 -22.49 -13.40
CA LYS A 308 20.50 -21.56 -12.66
C LYS A 308 20.54 -21.96 -11.18
N PRO A 309 21.30 -22.99 -10.81
CA PRO A 309 21.47 -23.33 -9.40
C PRO A 309 22.21 -22.22 -8.63
N LEU A 310 21.96 -22.13 -7.34
CA LEU A 310 22.54 -21.17 -6.40
C LEU A 310 23.52 -21.84 -5.43
N GLY A 311 24.44 -21.04 -4.88
CA GLY A 311 25.24 -21.35 -3.69
C GLY A 311 24.63 -20.65 -2.48
N VAL A 312 23.57 -21.22 -1.92
CA VAL A 312 22.74 -20.55 -0.90
C VAL A 312 23.53 -20.37 0.39
N ASP A 313 23.58 -19.16 0.93
CA ASP A 313 24.20 -18.87 2.22
C ASP A 313 23.15 -18.67 3.32
N LEU A 314 21.97 -18.14 2.95
CA LEU A 314 20.93 -17.72 3.87
C LEU A 314 19.59 -18.35 3.47
N ILE A 315 18.89 -18.91 4.45
CA ILE A 315 17.52 -19.42 4.30
C ILE A 315 16.60 -18.60 5.20
N VAL A 316 15.46 -18.19 4.65
CA VAL A 316 14.32 -17.69 5.43
C VAL A 316 13.22 -18.76 5.36
N GLN A 317 12.89 -19.35 6.50
CA GLN A 317 11.96 -20.47 6.62
C GLN A 317 10.65 -20.05 7.28
N PHE A 318 9.56 -20.29 6.55
CA PHE A 318 8.20 -20.25 7.08
C PHE A 318 7.65 -21.68 7.22
N GLY A 319 7.56 -22.18 8.45
CA GLY A 319 6.96 -23.49 8.72
C GLY A 319 5.51 -23.42 9.17
N TRP A 320 4.69 -24.37 8.72
CA TRP A 320 3.28 -24.53 9.06
C TRP A 320 2.96 -25.98 9.40
N ARG A 321 2.32 -26.20 10.56
CA ARG A 321 2.01 -27.54 11.04
C ARG A 321 0.76 -27.58 11.89
N ASP A 322 -0.08 -28.57 11.58
CA ASP A 322 -1.33 -28.84 12.30
C ASP A 322 -2.22 -27.58 12.40
N GLY A 323 -2.26 -26.77 11.32
CA GLY A 323 -3.07 -25.56 11.19
C GLY A 323 -2.52 -24.32 11.90
N LYS A 324 -1.21 -24.28 12.20
CA LYS A 324 -0.57 -23.15 12.89
C LYS A 324 0.91 -23.00 12.49
N PRO A 325 1.54 -21.83 12.75
CA PRO A 325 2.97 -21.65 12.51
C PRO A 325 3.83 -22.64 13.30
N ASN A 326 4.92 -23.10 12.68
CA ASN A 326 5.86 -24.03 13.26
C ASN A 326 7.25 -23.92 12.62
N GLY A 327 8.13 -23.10 13.20
CA GLY A 327 9.50 -22.93 12.72
C GLY A 327 9.60 -21.74 11.77
N LEU A 328 9.49 -20.55 12.35
CA LEU A 328 9.74 -19.25 11.73
C LEU A 328 11.15 -18.84 12.05
N SER A 329 12.08 -18.99 11.12
CA SER A 329 13.47 -18.62 11.35
C SER A 329 14.20 -18.22 10.08
N ALA A 330 15.16 -17.33 10.21
CA ALA A 330 16.15 -17.06 9.18
C ALA A 330 17.53 -17.47 9.69
N TYR A 331 18.29 -18.21 8.90
CA TYR A 331 19.56 -18.77 9.34
C TYR A 331 20.59 -18.91 8.22
N ASP A 332 21.86 -18.80 8.61
CA ASP A 332 23.00 -19.12 7.77
C ASP A 332 23.09 -20.64 7.60
N VAL A 333 23.01 -21.12 6.37
CA VAL A 333 22.90 -22.56 6.08
C VAL A 333 24.16 -23.34 6.48
N LEU A 334 25.32 -22.67 6.54
CA LEU A 334 26.58 -23.32 6.93
C LEU A 334 26.71 -23.46 8.45
N ILE A 335 25.95 -22.68 9.21
CA ILE A 335 25.84 -22.79 10.66
C ILE A 335 24.70 -23.75 11.03
N GLY A 336 23.56 -23.63 10.36
CA GLY A 336 22.35 -24.42 10.57
C GLY A 336 21.26 -23.69 11.35
N ASP A 337 20.07 -24.29 11.36
CA ASP A 337 18.85 -23.80 12.02
C ASP A 337 18.92 -23.83 13.56
N ASP A 338 19.86 -24.58 14.14
CA ASP A 338 20.15 -24.60 15.58
C ASP A 338 20.70 -23.27 16.13
N ALA A 339 21.10 -22.33 15.26
CA ALA A 339 21.60 -21.00 15.64
C ALA A 339 21.09 -19.91 14.67
N PRO A 340 19.77 -19.62 14.71
CA PRO A 340 19.16 -18.69 13.77
C PRO A 340 19.68 -17.27 13.94
N LEU A 341 19.68 -16.52 12.83
CA LEU A 341 19.91 -15.08 12.82
C LEU A 341 18.69 -14.35 13.38
N VAL A 342 17.49 -14.82 13.02
CA VAL A 342 16.19 -14.27 13.41
C VAL A 342 15.22 -15.42 13.66
N GLU A 343 14.40 -15.29 14.68
CA GLU A 343 13.22 -16.14 14.91
C GLU A 343 11.98 -15.26 15.00
N ASP A 344 10.81 -15.84 14.72
CA ASP A 344 9.51 -15.19 14.90
C ASP A 344 9.38 -13.81 14.23
N TYR A 345 9.92 -13.70 13.01
CA TYR A 345 9.79 -12.49 12.19
C TYR A 345 8.33 -12.21 11.79
N ALA A 346 8.03 -10.96 11.45
CA ALA A 346 6.69 -10.54 11.04
C ALA A 346 6.27 -11.21 9.72
N PHE A 347 5.06 -11.76 9.68
CA PHE A 347 4.50 -12.42 8.50
C PHE A 347 2.98 -12.26 8.41
N SER A 348 2.44 -12.42 7.21
CA SER A 348 1.01 -12.59 6.97
C SER A 348 0.76 -13.73 6.00
N VAL A 349 -0.41 -14.38 6.11
CA VAL A 349 -0.83 -15.42 5.18
C VAL A 349 -2.28 -15.20 4.80
N SER A 350 -2.58 -15.20 3.50
CA SER A 350 -3.92 -15.05 2.96
C SER A 350 -4.08 -15.88 1.71
N GLY A 351 -5.11 -16.73 1.67
CA GLY A 351 -5.37 -17.62 0.53
C GLY A 351 -4.14 -18.47 0.16
N ASP A 352 -3.59 -18.19 -1.01
CA ASP A 352 -2.44 -18.87 -1.61
C ASP A 352 -1.10 -18.16 -1.34
N THR A 353 -1.08 -17.08 -0.57
CA THR A 353 0.06 -16.17 -0.48
C THR A 353 0.61 -16.06 0.95
N ILE A 354 1.94 -16.09 1.08
CA ILE A 354 2.71 -15.88 2.30
C ILE A 354 3.56 -14.62 2.10
N ASN A 355 3.50 -13.69 3.06
CA ASN A 355 4.36 -12.52 3.10
C ASN A 355 5.22 -12.53 4.36
N ALA A 356 6.45 -12.04 4.27
CA ALA A 356 7.36 -11.87 5.41
C ALA A 356 8.10 -10.53 5.32
N VAL A 357 8.34 -9.90 6.47
CA VAL A 357 9.09 -8.64 6.59
C VAL A 357 10.22 -8.83 7.59
N ILE A 358 11.47 -8.62 7.14
CA ILE A 358 12.65 -8.85 7.97
C ILE A 358 13.67 -7.73 7.74
N PRO A 359 14.21 -7.09 8.80
CA PRO A 359 15.28 -6.11 8.64
C PRO A 359 16.51 -6.69 7.94
N LEU A 360 17.09 -5.95 6.99
CA LEU A 360 18.29 -6.38 6.27
C LEU A 360 19.46 -6.65 7.24
N ALA A 361 19.60 -5.82 8.27
CA ALA A 361 20.65 -5.95 9.28
C ALA A 361 20.54 -7.25 10.07
N ASP A 362 19.31 -7.68 10.39
CA ASP A 362 19.03 -8.92 11.11
C ASP A 362 19.42 -10.15 10.26
N LEU A 363 19.32 -10.03 8.93
CA LEU A 363 19.79 -11.02 7.95
C LEU A 363 21.28 -10.89 7.58
N LYS A 364 22.00 -9.91 8.13
CA LYS A 364 23.38 -9.54 7.74
C LYS A 364 23.53 -9.15 6.26
N LEU A 365 22.46 -8.69 5.65
CA LEU A 365 22.44 -8.15 4.29
C LEU A 365 22.67 -6.64 4.31
N THR A 366 23.20 -6.09 3.22
CA THR A 366 23.48 -4.65 3.10
C THR A 366 22.68 -4.04 1.95
N ALA A 367 22.12 -2.85 2.16
CA ALA A 367 21.47 -2.10 1.07
C ALA A 367 22.44 -1.85 -0.10
N GLY A 368 21.96 -2.04 -1.33
CA GLY A 368 22.75 -1.99 -2.57
C GLY A 368 23.55 -3.27 -2.90
N GLN A 369 23.53 -4.28 -2.03
CA GLN A 369 24.10 -5.61 -2.33
C GLN A 369 23.24 -6.31 -3.38
N SER A 370 23.86 -7.00 -4.34
CA SER A 370 23.15 -7.92 -5.22
C SER A 370 23.21 -9.33 -4.66
N VAL A 371 22.09 -10.03 -4.64
CA VAL A 371 21.96 -11.41 -4.14
C VAL A 371 21.20 -12.26 -5.15
N GLY A 372 21.57 -13.54 -5.25
CA GLY A 372 20.76 -14.55 -5.92
C GLY A 372 19.59 -14.95 -5.03
N PHE A 373 18.43 -15.20 -5.63
CA PHE A 373 17.17 -15.47 -4.94
C PHE A 373 16.42 -16.62 -5.61
N SER A 374 15.91 -17.55 -4.82
CA SER A 374 15.14 -18.74 -5.23
C SER A 374 14.28 -19.19 -4.04
N ALA A 375 13.52 -20.26 -4.19
CA ALA A 375 12.78 -20.88 -3.10
C ALA A 375 12.58 -22.37 -3.31
N PHE A 376 12.21 -23.05 -2.23
CA PHE A 376 11.64 -24.39 -2.32
C PHE A 376 10.58 -24.62 -1.24
N GLN A 377 9.68 -25.57 -1.51
CA GLN A 377 8.76 -26.10 -0.51
C GLN A 377 9.12 -27.54 -0.17
N GLU A 378 9.06 -27.91 1.10
CA GLU A 378 9.12 -29.28 1.56
C GLU A 378 7.99 -29.60 2.54
N GLY A 379 7.41 -30.80 2.44
CA GLY A 379 6.26 -31.13 3.27
C GLY A 379 5.83 -32.57 3.20
N ALA A 380 5.02 -33.00 4.17
CA ALA A 380 4.48 -34.36 4.18
C ALA A 380 3.10 -34.45 3.51
N SER A 381 2.67 -33.39 2.81
CA SER A 381 1.44 -33.35 2.00
C SER A 381 1.48 -34.32 0.83
N ASP A 382 2.67 -34.74 0.41
CA ASP A 382 2.86 -35.58 -0.78
C ASP A 382 3.94 -36.67 -0.63
N GLY A 383 4.45 -36.89 0.58
CA GLY A 383 5.47 -37.89 0.86
C GLY A 383 6.90 -37.37 0.94
N TRP A 384 7.07 -36.06 1.21
CA TRP A 384 8.37 -35.35 1.26
C TRP A 384 8.98 -35.14 -0.12
N SER A 385 8.15 -34.90 -1.15
CA SER A 385 8.72 -34.27 -2.34
C SER A 385 9.13 -32.85 -2.00
N VAL A 386 10.01 -32.33 -2.82
CA VAL A 386 10.46 -30.95 -2.76
C VAL A 386 10.26 -30.35 -4.13
N ASP A 387 9.68 -29.16 -4.14
CA ASP A 387 9.52 -28.33 -5.32
C ASP A 387 10.47 -27.13 -5.21
N PHE A 388 11.26 -26.91 -6.27
CA PHE A 388 12.28 -25.87 -6.35
C PHE A 388 11.93 -24.89 -7.45
N VAL A 389 11.88 -23.61 -7.10
CA VAL A 389 11.70 -22.52 -8.05
C VAL A 389 13.04 -22.12 -8.67
N GLU A 390 13.04 -21.80 -9.96
CA GLU A 390 14.21 -21.25 -10.65
C GLU A 390 14.77 -19.99 -9.95
N SER A 391 16.05 -19.68 -10.15
CA SER A 391 16.65 -18.50 -9.52
C SER A 391 16.63 -17.25 -10.40
N ASP A 392 16.63 -16.11 -9.71
CA ASP A 392 16.92 -14.80 -10.28
C ASP A 392 17.83 -13.99 -9.35
N SER A 393 18.21 -12.78 -9.75
CA SER A 393 19.02 -11.87 -8.93
C SER A 393 18.24 -10.62 -8.56
N VAL A 394 18.33 -10.21 -7.30
CA VAL A 394 17.80 -8.93 -6.80
C VAL A 394 18.95 -8.04 -6.33
N THR A 395 18.83 -6.74 -6.57
CA THR A 395 19.70 -5.74 -5.90
C THR A 395 18.89 -5.14 -4.76
N LEU A 396 19.43 -5.22 -3.54
CA LEU A 396 18.79 -4.82 -2.29
C LEU A 396 18.73 -3.30 -2.14
N GLU A 397 18.15 -2.60 -3.10
CA GLU A 397 17.94 -1.15 -3.06
C GLU A 397 16.50 -0.85 -2.63
N SER A 398 16.34 0.09 -1.70
CA SER A 398 15.02 0.50 -1.22
C SER A 398 14.15 1.03 -2.35
N ALA A 399 13.03 0.36 -2.61
CA ALA A 399 11.86 0.92 -3.27
C ALA A 399 11.13 1.78 -2.22
N GLY A 400 11.58 3.03 -2.06
CA GLY A 400 10.99 3.97 -1.09
C GLY A 400 11.95 5.07 -0.64
N LEU A 401 11.54 5.94 0.29
CA LEU A 401 12.45 6.95 0.84
C LEU A 401 13.64 6.31 1.52
N THR A 402 14.83 6.78 1.13
CA THR A 402 16.08 6.36 1.75
C THR A 402 16.07 6.72 3.23
N GLY A 403 16.38 5.77 4.12
CA GLY A 403 16.48 5.96 5.57
C GLY A 403 15.14 6.09 6.31
N LEU A 404 14.06 5.59 5.70
CA LEU A 404 12.81 5.29 6.37
C LEU A 404 12.99 4.09 7.30
N ALA A 405 12.73 4.28 8.60
CA ALA A 405 12.51 3.17 9.52
C ALA A 405 11.03 2.78 9.47
N GLU A 406 10.74 1.48 9.39
CA GLU A 406 9.39 0.95 9.33
C GLU A 406 9.25 -0.29 10.22
N VAL A 407 8.16 -0.36 11.00
CA VAL A 407 7.82 -1.52 11.82
C VAL A 407 6.34 -1.83 11.66
N SER A 408 6.05 -2.97 11.04
CA SER A 408 4.70 -3.47 10.87
C SER A 408 4.26 -4.28 12.08
N ASP A 409 2.97 -4.26 12.36
CA ASP A 409 2.36 -4.99 13.45
C ASP A 409 1.16 -5.82 12.96
N PRO A 410 1.08 -7.11 13.32
CA PRO A 410 -0.01 -7.98 12.90
C PRO A 410 -1.25 -7.76 13.78
N LYS A 411 -2.40 -7.51 13.16
CA LYS A 411 -3.71 -7.36 13.82
C LYS A 411 -3.90 -8.33 14.99
N ASP A 412 -3.92 -7.81 16.21
CA ASP A 412 -4.10 -8.61 17.42
C ASP A 412 -5.21 -8.09 18.36
N MET A 413 -5.86 -6.98 18.01
CA MET A 413 -7.01 -6.47 18.72
C MET A 413 -8.35 -6.88 18.08
N ALA A 414 -9.38 -6.94 18.93
CA ALA A 414 -10.74 -7.21 18.49
C ALA A 414 -11.45 -5.97 17.87
N ASP A 415 -11.01 -4.76 18.21
CA ASP A 415 -11.47 -3.50 17.62
C ASP A 415 -10.50 -3.09 16.52
N SER A 416 -11.00 -2.93 15.29
CA SER A 416 -10.14 -2.55 14.16
C SER A 416 -9.70 -1.09 14.22
N SER A 417 -10.43 -0.22 14.94
CA SER A 417 -10.00 1.17 15.12
C SER A 417 -9.09 1.25 16.34
N GLY A 418 -7.79 1.47 16.12
CA GLY A 418 -6.81 1.56 17.20
C GLY A 418 -5.75 0.46 17.20
N ASP A 419 -6.00 -0.65 16.51
CA ASP A 419 -4.98 -1.67 16.23
C ASP A 419 -3.96 -1.08 15.25
N ILE A 420 -2.73 -0.88 15.72
CA ILE A 420 -1.64 -0.30 14.95
C ILE A 420 -1.23 -1.33 13.91
N ARG A 421 -1.15 -0.90 12.65
CA ARG A 421 -0.71 -1.75 11.54
C ARG A 421 0.76 -1.50 11.21
N ASN A 422 1.20 -0.25 11.33
CA ASN A 422 2.56 0.14 10.96
C ASN A 422 2.98 1.43 11.66
N ILE A 423 4.28 1.56 11.94
CA ILE A 423 4.91 2.83 12.31
C ILE A 423 6.10 3.13 11.43
N GLN A 424 6.27 4.41 11.13
CA GLN A 424 7.32 4.90 10.26
C GLN A 424 8.00 6.14 10.85
N ALA A 425 9.29 6.28 10.61
CA ALA A 425 10.06 7.45 11.03
C ALA A 425 11.14 7.83 10.02
N VAL A 426 11.30 9.12 9.77
CA VAL A 426 12.37 9.66 8.92
C VAL A 426 12.86 11.02 9.43
N VAL A 427 14.16 11.27 9.29
CA VAL A 427 14.77 12.57 9.65
C VAL A 427 15.07 13.36 8.39
N GLN A 428 14.46 14.55 8.28
CA GLN A 428 14.75 15.48 7.20
C GLN A 428 15.07 16.87 7.73
N GLY A 429 16.23 17.40 7.34
CA GLY A 429 16.79 18.60 7.95
C GLY A 429 16.99 18.41 9.46
N SER A 430 16.36 19.28 10.26
CA SER A 430 16.39 19.22 11.74
C SER A 430 15.14 18.60 12.36
N ASN A 431 14.24 18.02 11.56
CA ASN A 431 12.93 17.56 12.00
C ASN A 431 12.85 16.03 11.93
N LEU A 432 12.19 15.46 12.93
CA LEU A 432 11.72 14.09 12.95
C LEU A 432 10.29 14.08 12.42
N PHE A 433 10.08 13.32 11.35
CA PHE A 433 8.77 13.00 10.83
C PHE A 433 8.41 11.60 11.32
N LEU A 434 7.17 11.44 11.77
CA LEU A 434 6.61 10.19 12.27
C LEU A 434 5.31 9.91 11.54
N ARG A 435 5.07 8.64 11.21
CA ARG A 435 3.78 8.15 10.75
C ARG A 435 3.38 6.91 11.52
N MET A 436 2.08 6.73 11.66
CA MET A 436 1.45 5.54 12.17
C MET A 436 0.23 5.24 11.31
N THR A 437 0.02 3.98 10.97
CA THR A 437 -1.21 3.50 10.33
C THR A 437 -1.91 2.49 11.23
N VAL A 438 -3.23 2.41 11.15
CA VAL A 438 -4.07 1.53 11.97
C VAL A 438 -5.02 0.73 11.09
N ASP A 439 -5.59 -0.37 11.57
CA ASP A 439 -6.52 -1.22 10.81
C ASP A 439 -7.92 -0.64 10.54
N GLY A 440 -8.19 0.56 11.05
CA GLY A 440 -9.47 1.26 10.95
C GLY A 440 -9.26 2.74 10.69
N LEU A 441 -10.08 3.60 11.31
CA LEU A 441 -9.85 5.04 11.24
C LEU A 441 -8.86 5.46 12.34
N ALA A 442 -7.83 6.21 11.96
CA ALA A 442 -6.85 6.78 12.89
C ALA A 442 -7.43 7.90 13.76
N ALA A 443 -8.37 8.67 13.19
CA ALA A 443 -9.00 9.82 13.83
C ALA A 443 -10.53 9.72 13.76
N PRO A 444 -11.15 8.68 14.35
CA PRO A 444 -12.57 8.41 14.19
C PRO A 444 -13.42 9.51 14.80
N SER A 445 -14.51 9.88 14.14
CA SER A 445 -15.54 10.73 14.72
C SER A 445 -16.32 9.98 15.79
N ALA A 446 -17.12 10.71 16.57
CA ALA A 446 -18.02 10.10 17.54
C ALA A 446 -19.06 9.16 16.88
N ASP A 447 -19.39 9.39 15.61
CA ASP A 447 -20.35 8.57 14.85
C ASP A 447 -19.71 7.30 14.28
N ASP A 448 -18.38 7.31 14.08
CA ASP A 448 -17.62 6.15 13.64
C ASP A 448 -17.34 5.16 14.78
N THR A 449 -17.59 5.58 16.02
CA THR A 449 -17.41 4.74 17.20
C THR A 449 -18.58 3.77 17.39
N PRO A 450 -18.35 2.46 17.51
CA PRO A 450 -19.44 1.49 17.62
C PRO A 450 -20.34 1.72 18.85
N GLU A 451 -21.60 1.33 18.73
CA GLU A 451 -22.60 1.55 19.79
C GLU A 451 -22.17 0.88 21.11
N GLY A 452 -22.10 1.68 22.17
CA GLY A 452 -21.68 1.23 23.51
C GLY A 452 -20.20 1.49 23.82
N MET A 453 -19.42 1.92 22.85
CA MET A 453 -18.00 2.25 22.99
C MET A 453 -17.80 3.76 23.27
N LYS A 454 -16.59 4.15 23.71
CA LYS A 454 -16.24 5.55 23.93
C LYS A 454 -15.20 5.97 22.90
N ASN A 455 -15.46 7.05 22.18
CA ASN A 455 -14.52 7.64 21.22
C ASN A 455 -13.33 8.26 21.97
N ARG A 456 -12.27 7.47 22.18
CA ARG A 456 -11.09 7.88 22.92
C ARG A 456 -9.92 6.99 22.50
N TYR A 457 -8.95 7.59 21.85
CA TYR A 457 -7.79 6.93 21.26
C TYR A 457 -6.55 7.73 21.63
N TYR A 458 -5.56 7.08 22.21
CA TYR A 458 -4.25 7.65 22.43
C TYR A 458 -3.24 6.76 21.74
N TYR A 459 -2.50 7.35 20.82
CA TYR A 459 -1.42 6.71 20.12
C TYR A 459 -0.12 7.27 20.63
N HIS A 460 0.87 6.40 20.83
CA HIS A 460 2.13 6.77 21.45
C HIS A 460 3.28 6.22 20.61
N TRP A 461 4.09 7.11 20.04
CA TRP A 461 5.42 6.71 19.58
C TRP A 461 6.37 6.70 20.78
N LEU A 462 7.19 5.65 20.85
CA LEU A 462 8.12 5.39 21.94
C LEU A 462 9.55 5.52 21.44
N LEU A 463 10.37 6.26 22.18
CA LEU A 463 11.79 6.41 21.91
C LEU A 463 12.60 6.06 23.15
N ASP A 464 13.44 5.03 23.01
CA ASP A 464 14.48 4.66 23.96
C ASP A 464 15.78 5.35 23.52
N THR A 465 16.14 6.42 24.21
CA THR A 465 17.17 7.36 23.72
C THR A 465 18.58 6.94 24.07
N ASP A 466 18.73 6.10 25.11
CA ASP A 466 20.01 5.55 25.54
C ASP A 466 20.23 4.08 25.10
N ASN A 467 19.19 3.43 24.53
CA ASN A 467 19.13 2.03 24.15
C ASN A 467 19.42 1.08 25.33
N ASP A 468 19.06 1.47 26.55
CA ASP A 468 19.19 0.66 27.76
C ASP A 468 17.80 0.25 28.27
N THR A 469 17.40 -1.00 27.99
CA THR A 469 16.13 -1.55 28.47
C THR A 469 15.99 -1.61 29.99
N ALA A 470 17.04 -1.32 30.75
CA ALA A 470 17.00 -1.19 32.21
C ALA A 470 16.54 0.18 32.71
N THR A 471 16.60 1.24 31.89
CA THR A 471 16.17 2.61 32.21
C THR A 471 14.75 2.86 31.64
N GLY A 472 14.23 4.08 31.85
CA GLY A 472 12.94 4.48 31.31
C GLY A 472 11.71 3.68 31.78
N PHE A 473 10.65 3.77 30.97
CA PHE A 473 9.42 2.98 31.05
C PHE A 473 9.58 1.68 30.27
N LYS A 474 9.29 0.56 30.94
CA LYS A 474 9.51 -0.76 30.36
C LYS A 474 8.29 -1.21 29.56
N THR A 475 8.51 -1.58 28.30
CA THR A 475 7.44 -2.11 27.46
C THR A 475 7.26 -3.62 27.59
N ASP A 476 8.02 -4.31 28.45
CA ASP A 476 7.85 -5.76 28.71
C ASP A 476 6.55 -6.08 29.47
N ALA A 477 5.96 -5.10 30.15
CA ALA A 477 4.68 -5.21 30.81
C ALA A 477 3.92 -3.88 30.87
N TYR A 478 2.61 -3.92 30.60
CA TYR A 478 1.69 -2.80 30.78
C TYR A 478 0.68 -3.09 31.89
N GLU A 479 0.56 -2.18 32.85
CA GLU A 479 -0.27 -2.33 34.07
C GLU A 479 -0.09 -3.66 34.82
N GLY A 480 1.10 -4.26 34.72
CA GLY A 480 1.45 -5.53 35.38
C GLY A 480 1.10 -6.80 34.59
N ASN A 481 0.58 -6.65 33.36
CA ASN A 481 0.42 -7.74 32.41
C ASN A 481 1.57 -7.73 31.40
N SER A 482 2.06 -8.90 31.02
CA SER A 482 3.06 -9.03 29.95
C SER A 482 2.49 -8.50 28.64
N THR A 483 3.26 -7.70 27.90
CA THR A 483 2.89 -7.25 26.54
C THR A 483 3.13 -8.34 25.50
N GLY A 484 4.13 -9.21 25.72
CA GLY A 484 4.47 -10.28 24.79
C GLY A 484 5.52 -9.90 23.75
N LEU A 485 6.02 -8.65 23.79
CA LEU A 485 7.09 -8.18 22.91
C LEU A 485 8.36 -9.02 23.06
N ALA A 486 8.98 -9.34 21.92
CA ALA A 486 10.26 -10.03 21.85
C ALA A 486 11.44 -9.09 22.11
N LYS A 487 11.34 -7.82 21.68
CA LYS A 487 12.37 -6.77 21.85
C LYS A 487 11.78 -5.59 22.65
N PRO A 488 11.55 -5.73 23.97
CA PRO A 488 11.04 -4.63 24.79
C PRO A 488 12.07 -3.48 24.90
N LEU A 489 11.57 -2.26 25.16
CA LEU A 489 12.35 -1.02 25.30
C LEU A 489 12.37 -0.49 26.73
N GLY A 490 13.38 0.34 27.03
CA GLY A 490 13.44 1.23 28.19
C GLY A 490 13.10 2.67 27.76
N VAL A 491 11.81 2.98 27.58
CA VAL A 491 11.37 4.21 26.92
C VAL A 491 11.67 5.45 27.76
N ASP A 492 12.41 6.39 27.19
CA ASP A 492 12.72 7.68 27.80
C ASP A 492 11.75 8.78 27.36
N LEU A 493 11.33 8.74 26.09
CA LEU A 493 10.51 9.76 25.47
C LEU A 493 9.24 9.13 24.88
N ILE A 494 8.11 9.77 25.16
CA ILE A 494 6.83 9.45 24.55
C ILE A 494 6.36 10.65 23.72
N ILE A 495 5.93 10.38 22.49
CA ILE A 495 5.21 11.33 21.65
C ILE A 495 3.78 10.84 21.57
N GLN A 496 2.88 11.52 22.28
CA GLN A 496 1.48 11.17 22.37
C GLN A 496 0.65 11.96 21.35
N PHE A 497 -0.17 11.25 20.59
CA PHE A 497 -1.28 11.76 19.82
C PHE A 497 -2.60 11.32 20.47
N GLY A 498 -3.21 12.20 21.25
CA GLY A 498 -4.52 11.94 21.86
C GLY A 498 -5.67 12.43 20.98
N TRP A 499 -6.73 11.62 20.87
CA TRP A 499 -7.96 11.89 20.14
C TRP A 499 -9.19 11.53 20.97
N ARG A 500 -10.16 12.45 21.05
CA ARG A 500 -11.40 12.23 21.81
C ARG A 500 -12.56 13.01 21.23
N ASP A 501 -13.69 12.31 21.08
CA ASP A 501 -14.93 12.83 20.54
C ASP A 501 -14.73 13.55 19.19
N GLY A 502 -13.96 12.94 18.28
CA GLY A 502 -13.70 13.48 16.93
C GLY A 502 -12.78 14.71 16.88
N LYS A 503 -11.91 14.90 17.87
CA LYS A 503 -10.96 16.03 17.91
C LYS A 503 -9.70 15.70 18.72
N PRO A 504 -8.59 16.46 18.53
CA PRO A 504 -7.39 16.28 19.33
C PRO A 504 -7.64 16.49 20.83
N ASN A 505 -7.04 15.62 21.64
CA ASN A 505 -7.13 15.62 23.09
C ASN A 505 -5.84 15.09 23.74
N GLY A 506 -4.80 15.92 23.78
CA GLY A 506 -3.52 15.58 24.43
C GLY A 506 -2.44 15.30 23.40
N LEU A 507 -2.00 16.35 22.71
CA LEU A 507 -0.88 16.34 21.78
C LEU A 507 0.37 16.82 22.51
N SER A 508 1.25 15.90 22.87
CA SER A 508 2.44 16.24 23.65
C SER A 508 3.57 15.26 23.45
N ALA A 509 4.79 15.76 23.45
CA ALA A 509 5.99 14.95 23.63
C ALA A 509 6.56 15.21 25.03
N TYR A 510 6.90 14.16 25.77
CA TYR A 510 7.40 14.27 27.14
C TYR A 510 8.41 13.19 27.49
N ASP A 511 9.27 13.53 28.45
CA ASP A 511 10.16 12.58 29.12
C ASP A 511 9.35 11.78 30.13
N VAL A 512 9.39 10.45 30.03
CA VAL A 512 8.55 9.57 30.83
C VAL A 512 8.92 9.59 32.31
N LEU A 513 10.18 9.89 32.65
CA LEU A 513 10.64 9.99 34.04
C LEU A 513 10.22 11.31 34.70
N ILE A 514 9.92 12.33 33.89
CA ILE A 514 9.38 13.61 34.36
C ILE A 514 7.85 13.56 34.41
N GLY A 515 7.23 12.96 33.38
CA GLY A 515 5.79 12.80 33.22
C GLY A 515 5.16 13.82 32.27
N ASP A 516 3.92 13.54 31.88
CA ASP A 516 3.09 14.33 30.95
C ASP A 516 2.67 15.70 31.51
N ASP A 517 2.77 15.91 32.82
CA ASP A 517 2.54 17.19 33.50
C ASP A 517 3.57 18.29 33.12
N ALA A 518 4.71 17.92 32.53
CA ALA A 518 5.75 18.84 32.09
C ALA A 518 6.28 18.49 30.68
N PRO A 519 5.44 18.66 29.64
CA PRO A 519 5.79 18.27 28.28
C PRO A 519 6.94 19.10 27.73
N LEU A 520 7.79 18.44 26.93
CA LEU A 520 8.85 19.07 26.16
C LEU A 520 8.25 19.89 25.01
N VAL A 521 7.24 19.31 24.35
CA VAL A 521 6.51 19.92 23.23
C VAL A 521 5.01 19.68 23.44
N VAL A 522 4.21 20.68 23.12
CA VAL A 522 2.74 20.57 23.05
C VAL A 522 2.27 21.11 21.71
N ASP A 523 1.14 20.59 21.23
CA ASP A 523 0.50 21.04 19.99
C ASP A 523 1.47 21.06 18.80
N TYR A 524 2.27 20.00 18.67
CA TYR A 524 3.16 19.82 17.52
C TYR A 524 2.38 19.73 16.21
N THR A 525 3.06 19.90 15.08
CA THR A 525 2.41 19.86 13.76
C THR A 525 2.06 18.41 13.43
N PHE A 526 0.81 18.17 13.06
CA PHE A 526 0.30 16.85 12.72
C PHE A 526 -0.75 16.94 11.62
N ALA A 527 -1.00 15.82 10.95
CA ALA A 527 -2.18 15.62 10.13
C ALA A 527 -2.72 14.19 10.32
N THR A 528 -3.95 13.99 9.89
CA THR A 528 -4.64 12.70 9.94
C THR A 528 -5.40 12.53 8.63
N GLY A 529 -5.44 11.31 8.10
CA GLY A 529 -6.29 10.95 6.97
C GLY A 529 -6.58 9.47 7.05
N ASP A 530 -7.82 9.08 6.76
CA ASP A 530 -8.34 7.71 6.85
C ASP A 530 -7.73 6.88 8.00
N ASP A 531 -6.78 6.00 7.67
CA ASP A 531 -6.15 5.06 8.59
C ASP A 531 -4.82 5.54 9.21
N SER A 532 -4.40 6.76 8.92
CA SER A 532 -3.04 7.25 9.13
C SER A 532 -2.97 8.54 9.97
N ILE A 533 -1.91 8.64 10.78
CA ILE A 533 -1.51 9.82 11.56
C ILE A 533 -0.07 10.16 11.19
N GLU A 534 0.20 11.45 10.96
CA GLU A 534 1.58 11.96 10.83
C GLU A 534 1.87 13.09 11.78
N ALA A 535 3.13 13.20 12.20
CA ALA A 535 3.61 14.25 13.07
C ALA A 535 5.00 14.73 12.65
N MET A 536 5.24 16.04 12.79
CA MET A 536 6.56 16.65 12.62
C MET A 536 6.98 17.36 13.90
N ILE A 537 8.14 16.97 14.44
CA ILE A 537 8.70 17.57 15.65
C ILE A 537 10.20 17.85 15.43
N PRO A 538 10.71 19.05 15.78
CA PRO A 538 12.14 19.31 15.74
C PRO A 538 12.92 18.40 16.70
N LEU A 539 14.01 17.79 16.22
CA LEU A 539 14.86 16.91 17.04
C LEU A 539 15.37 17.62 18.30
N ALA A 540 15.71 18.91 18.18
CA ALA A 540 16.22 19.70 19.29
C ALA A 540 15.19 19.90 20.41
N ASP A 541 13.90 19.96 20.07
CA ASP A 541 12.83 20.13 21.05
C ASP A 541 12.59 18.83 21.85
N LEU A 542 12.92 17.69 21.24
CA LEU A 542 12.95 16.37 21.89
C LEU A 542 14.25 16.10 22.65
N GLY A 543 15.25 16.99 22.57
CA GLY A 543 16.58 16.75 23.13
C GLY A 543 17.42 15.71 22.38
N LEU A 544 17.03 15.39 21.14
CA LEU A 544 17.69 14.41 20.28
C LEU A 544 18.72 15.06 19.36
N THR A 545 19.69 14.27 18.91
CA THR A 545 20.78 14.75 18.02
C THR A 545 20.84 13.98 16.70
N PRO A 546 21.08 14.67 15.56
CA PRO A 546 21.28 13.99 14.30
C PRO A 546 22.43 12.97 14.36
N GLY A 547 22.19 11.76 13.85
CA GLY A 547 23.11 10.62 13.85
C GLY A 547 23.07 9.77 15.11
N GLN A 548 22.29 10.13 16.14
CA GLN A 548 22.03 9.28 17.29
C GLN A 548 21.16 8.07 16.88
N THR A 549 21.45 6.90 17.45
CA THR A 549 20.57 5.72 17.33
C THR A 549 19.70 5.63 18.58
N VAL A 550 18.41 5.38 18.40
CA VAL A 550 17.40 5.23 19.45
C VAL A 550 16.58 3.96 19.20
N GLY A 551 16.02 3.35 20.22
CA GLY A 551 14.97 2.34 20.05
C GLY A 551 13.66 3.02 19.66
N PHE A 552 12.95 2.47 18.68
CA PHE A 552 11.70 3.01 18.15
C PHE A 552 10.61 1.94 18.19
N SER A 553 9.44 2.27 18.72
CA SER A 553 8.27 1.40 18.87
C SER A 553 7.03 2.29 19.01
N ALA A 554 5.85 1.69 19.14
CA ALA A 554 4.64 2.39 19.50
C ALA A 554 3.71 1.52 20.34
N PHE A 555 2.76 2.16 20.99
CA PHE A 555 1.58 1.47 21.46
C PHE A 555 0.34 2.36 21.31
N GLN A 556 -0.81 1.72 21.29
CA GLN A 556 -2.10 2.38 21.36
C GLN A 556 -2.77 2.05 22.69
N GLU A 557 -3.43 3.05 23.27
CA GLU A 557 -4.43 2.85 24.32
C GLU A 557 -5.73 3.59 23.96
N GLY A 558 -6.80 2.85 23.74
CA GLY A 558 -8.07 3.49 23.41
C GLY A 558 -9.09 2.59 22.74
N ALA A 559 -10.38 2.96 22.93
CA ALA A 559 -11.63 2.29 22.55
C ALA A 559 -11.54 0.74 22.47
N SER A 560 -12.17 -0.05 23.32
CA SER A 560 -13.58 -0.01 23.67
C SER A 560 -13.87 -1.28 24.48
N ASP A 561 -14.48 -1.14 25.67
CA ASP A 561 -14.76 -2.23 26.65
C ASP A 561 -13.69 -2.62 27.69
N GLY A 562 -12.44 -2.12 27.64
CA GLY A 562 -11.45 -2.62 28.61
C GLY A 562 -10.17 -1.84 28.86
N TRP A 563 -9.87 -0.74 28.14
CA TRP A 563 -8.50 -0.19 28.07
C TRP A 563 -7.50 -1.25 27.59
N ALA A 564 -7.89 -1.99 26.54
CA ALA A 564 -6.94 -2.81 25.83
C ALA A 564 -5.82 -1.91 25.26
N VAL A 565 -4.65 -2.52 25.13
CA VAL A 565 -3.47 -1.90 24.55
C VAL A 565 -2.95 -2.81 23.48
N ASP A 566 -2.47 -2.18 22.43
CA ASP A 566 -1.75 -2.83 21.36
C ASP A 566 -0.33 -2.25 21.32
N PHE A 567 0.67 -3.12 21.27
CA PHE A 567 2.09 -2.77 21.32
C PHE A 567 2.78 -3.28 20.06
N VAL A 568 3.45 -2.36 19.37
CA VAL A 568 4.28 -2.68 18.22
C VAL A 568 5.68 -3.09 18.67
N GLU A 569 6.25 -4.11 18.02
CA GLU A 569 7.64 -4.52 18.24
C GLU A 569 8.64 -3.36 18.07
N SER A 570 9.80 -3.44 18.71
CA SER A 570 10.80 -2.37 18.58
C SER A 570 11.82 -2.62 17.47
N SER A 571 12.31 -1.52 16.91
CA SER A 571 13.39 -1.49 15.93
C SER A 571 14.36 -0.34 16.22
N PRO A 572 15.67 -0.50 15.96
CA PRO A 572 16.61 0.62 16.08
C PRO A 572 16.38 1.65 14.96
N LEU A 573 16.23 2.93 15.34
CA LEU A 573 16.14 4.08 14.45
C LEU A 573 17.43 4.91 14.55
N THR A 574 18.13 5.09 13.43
CA THR A 574 19.24 6.05 13.37
C THR A 574 18.75 7.39 12.83
N LEU A 575 18.85 8.44 13.65
CA LEU A 575 18.34 9.79 13.38
C LEU A 575 19.21 10.56 12.37
N LYS A 576 19.47 9.98 11.21
CA LYS A 576 20.34 10.57 10.20
C LYS A 576 19.51 11.30 9.15
N GLU A 577 19.93 12.51 8.79
CA GLU A 577 19.32 13.24 7.68
C GLU A 577 19.43 12.44 6.38
N VAL A 578 18.30 12.30 5.70
CA VAL A 578 18.22 11.64 4.39
C VAL A 578 18.06 12.68 3.29
N GLY A 579 18.74 12.46 2.16
CA GLY A 579 18.58 13.28 0.96
C GLY A 579 17.42 12.76 0.12
N GLY A 580 16.40 13.58 -0.14
CA GLY A 580 15.17 13.21 -0.84
C GLY A 580 14.14 14.35 -0.78
N GLY A 581 13.01 14.22 -1.50
CA GLY A 581 11.91 15.21 -1.53
C GLY A 581 11.41 15.63 -0.14
N ARG A 582 10.88 16.86 -0.01
CA ARG A 582 10.50 17.41 1.30
C ARG A 582 9.20 16.79 1.82
N MET A 583 9.24 16.22 3.02
CA MET A 583 8.06 15.79 3.77
C MET A 583 7.15 17.00 4.04
N ALA A 584 5.85 16.83 3.81
CA ALA A 584 4.82 17.81 4.10
C ALA A 584 3.86 17.23 5.14
N ILE A 585 3.44 18.06 6.10
CA ILE A 585 2.37 17.67 7.02
C ILE A 585 1.07 18.30 6.53
N ASP A 586 0.35 17.59 5.67
CA ASP A 586 -0.87 18.06 5.03
C ASP A 586 -1.97 16.99 4.93
N GLY A 587 -1.70 15.78 5.45
CA GLY A 587 -2.62 14.64 5.39
C GLY A 587 -2.61 13.91 4.05
N ASN A 588 -1.66 14.24 3.16
CA ASN A 588 -1.34 13.55 1.91
C ASN A 588 -0.06 12.71 2.12
N PHE A 589 -0.22 11.44 2.52
CA PHE A 589 0.86 10.56 3.02
C PHE A 589 1.82 9.99 1.96
N ASP A 590 2.00 10.72 0.88
CA ASP A 590 2.66 10.31 -0.36
C ASP A 590 4.16 10.32 -0.23
N ASP A 591 4.59 11.35 0.46
CA ASP A 591 5.94 11.68 0.84
C ASP A 591 6.57 10.61 1.73
N TRP A 592 5.82 9.60 2.18
CA TRP A 592 6.30 8.42 2.90
C TRP A 592 6.73 7.24 2.02
N THR A 593 6.50 7.30 0.71
CA THR A 593 6.68 6.13 -0.19
C THR A 593 7.54 6.38 -1.42
N ALA A 594 7.77 7.63 -1.80
CA ALA A 594 8.78 7.99 -2.78
C ALA A 594 9.46 9.29 -2.36
N PRO A 595 10.77 9.48 -2.63
CA PRO A 595 11.31 10.83 -2.63
C PRO A 595 10.55 11.57 -3.73
N ASP A 596 9.63 12.45 -3.34
CA ASP A 596 9.12 13.46 -4.25
C ASP A 596 10.31 13.99 -5.05
N ALA A 597 10.18 14.04 -6.38
CA ALA A 597 11.08 14.84 -7.19
C ALA A 597 11.03 16.22 -6.55
N ALA A 598 12.09 16.56 -5.80
CA ALA A 598 12.07 17.69 -4.89
C ALA A 598 11.40 18.86 -5.60
N PRO A 599 10.34 19.49 -5.06
CA PRO A 599 9.94 20.77 -5.59
C PRO A 599 11.19 21.65 -5.48
N ALA A 600 11.81 21.88 -6.63
CA ALA A 600 13.05 22.63 -6.74
C ALA A 600 12.83 23.95 -5.99
N PRO A 601 13.81 24.44 -5.21
CA PRO A 601 13.61 25.55 -4.29
C PRO A 601 12.86 26.70 -4.96
N VAL A 602 11.56 26.78 -4.70
CA VAL A 602 10.70 27.82 -5.25
C VAL A 602 10.96 29.03 -4.39
N THR A 603 11.67 30.01 -4.94
CA THR A 603 11.64 31.35 -4.37
C THR A 603 10.40 32.03 -4.92
N SER A 604 9.36 32.12 -4.09
CA SER A 604 8.18 32.94 -4.39
C SER A 604 8.38 34.33 -3.81
N VAL A 605 8.04 35.33 -4.62
CA VAL A 605 7.92 36.71 -4.16
C VAL A 605 6.50 37.14 -4.50
N ASP A 606 5.72 37.40 -3.47
CA ASP A 606 4.39 37.99 -3.61
C ASP A 606 4.52 39.50 -3.70
N ASP A 607 3.80 40.09 -4.65
CA ASP A 607 3.76 41.53 -4.87
C ASP A 607 2.37 42.04 -4.48
N PRO A 608 2.24 42.97 -3.51
CA PRO A 608 0.95 43.54 -3.17
C PRO A 608 0.45 44.42 -4.31
N LYS A 609 -0.83 44.27 -4.67
CA LYS A 609 -1.49 45.09 -5.70
C LYS A 609 -1.21 46.58 -5.51
N ASP A 610 -0.44 47.18 -6.41
CA ASP A 610 -0.04 48.59 -6.35
C ASP A 610 -0.30 49.36 -7.66
N MET A 611 -0.79 48.69 -8.71
CA MET A 611 -1.31 49.33 -9.92
C MET A 611 -2.80 49.67 -9.79
N ALA A 612 -3.20 50.76 -10.47
CA ALA A 612 -4.57 51.25 -10.48
C ALA A 612 -5.52 50.36 -11.29
N ASP A 613 -5.03 49.70 -12.35
CA ASP A 613 -5.71 48.63 -13.07
C ASP A 613 -5.28 47.25 -12.54
N SER A 614 -6.23 46.33 -12.41
CA SER A 614 -5.91 44.94 -12.03
C SER A 614 -5.35 44.13 -13.19
N SER A 615 -5.57 44.59 -14.42
CA SER A 615 -5.10 43.91 -15.63
C SER A 615 -3.61 44.14 -15.80
N GLY A 616 -2.82 43.10 -15.60
CA GLY A 616 -1.38 43.11 -15.80
C GLY A 616 -0.51 43.59 -14.64
N ASP A 617 -1.10 43.87 -13.48
CA ASP A 617 -0.38 44.02 -12.22
C ASP A 617 0.18 42.67 -11.76
N ILE A 618 1.46 42.59 -11.42
CA ILE A 618 2.10 41.34 -11.02
C ILE A 618 1.59 40.95 -9.62
N LYS A 619 1.23 39.69 -9.44
CA LYS A 619 0.75 39.14 -8.17
C LYS A 619 1.84 38.34 -7.48
N ASN A 620 2.50 37.47 -8.24
CA ASN A 620 3.67 36.75 -7.76
C ASN A 620 4.57 36.35 -8.92
N ILE A 621 5.83 36.06 -8.58
CA ILE A 621 6.76 35.36 -9.46
C ILE A 621 7.31 34.15 -8.74
N THR A 622 7.59 33.09 -9.50
CA THR A 622 8.35 31.94 -9.05
C THR A 622 9.45 31.62 -10.05
N ALA A 623 10.59 31.19 -9.53
CA ALA A 623 11.69 30.66 -10.32
C ALA A 623 12.10 29.31 -9.75
N GLN A 624 12.32 28.34 -10.63
CA GLN A 624 12.75 26.99 -10.27
C GLN A 624 13.76 26.48 -11.30
N VAL A 625 14.76 25.72 -10.84
CA VAL A 625 15.74 25.07 -11.71
C VAL A 625 15.47 23.57 -11.71
N GLU A 626 15.19 23.01 -12.87
CA GLU A 626 14.96 21.58 -13.08
C GLU A 626 16.01 21.05 -14.08
N GLY A 627 16.95 20.25 -13.58
CA GLY A 627 18.08 19.78 -14.38
C GLY A 627 18.93 20.93 -14.94
N SER A 628 18.96 21.08 -16.27
CA SER A 628 19.68 22.16 -16.98
C SER A 628 18.78 23.34 -17.36
N ASN A 629 17.51 23.33 -16.94
CA ASN A 629 16.50 24.28 -17.35
C ASN A 629 16.11 25.21 -16.20
N LEU A 630 15.93 26.49 -16.51
CA LEU A 630 15.33 27.48 -15.62
C LEU A 630 13.86 27.67 -16.02
N HIS A 631 12.94 27.34 -15.13
CA HIS A 631 11.52 27.54 -15.31
C HIS A 631 11.10 28.77 -14.51
N LEU A 632 10.33 29.64 -15.16
CA LEU A 632 9.91 30.93 -14.61
C LEU A 632 8.39 31.03 -14.74
N THR A 633 7.71 31.31 -13.64
CA THR A 633 6.28 31.60 -13.64
C THR A 633 6.05 33.01 -13.12
N MET A 634 5.06 33.68 -13.69
CA MET A 634 4.57 34.97 -13.23
C MET A 634 3.05 34.91 -13.24
N SER A 635 2.43 35.22 -12.11
CA SER A 635 1.00 35.45 -12.04
C SER A 635 0.71 36.93 -11.91
N VAL A 636 -0.46 37.35 -12.37
CA VAL A 636 -0.96 38.72 -12.29
C VAL A 636 -2.29 38.74 -11.54
N TYR A 637 -2.69 39.89 -11.00
CA TYR A 637 -4.00 40.03 -10.34
C TYR A 637 -5.20 39.99 -11.31
N GLY A 638 -4.95 40.10 -12.61
CA GLY A 638 -5.96 40.10 -13.68
C GLY A 638 -5.64 39.09 -14.77
N ILE A 639 -5.73 39.52 -16.04
CA ILE A 639 -5.44 38.68 -17.21
C ILE A 639 -4.00 38.95 -17.66
N ALA A 640 -3.16 37.91 -17.78
CA ALA A 640 -1.74 38.02 -18.15
C ALA A 640 -1.51 38.40 -19.62
N ALA A 641 -2.48 38.12 -20.49
CA ALA A 641 -2.46 38.51 -21.90
C ALA A 641 -3.81 39.12 -22.29
N PRO A 642 -4.13 40.33 -21.78
CA PRO A 642 -5.43 40.93 -22.00
C PRO A 642 -5.60 41.32 -23.47
N SER A 643 -6.78 41.08 -24.03
CA SER A 643 -7.15 41.60 -25.34
C SER A 643 -7.40 43.11 -25.30
N VAL A 644 -7.62 43.70 -26.47
CA VAL A 644 -8.03 45.12 -26.56
C VAL A 644 -9.34 45.36 -25.80
N ASP A 645 -10.24 44.37 -25.78
CA ASP A 645 -11.53 44.45 -25.11
C ASP A 645 -11.39 44.31 -23.58
N ASP A 646 -10.32 43.66 -23.10
CA ASP A 646 -9.98 43.52 -21.68
C ASP A 646 -9.21 44.74 -21.13
N THR A 647 -8.87 45.69 -22.00
CA THR A 647 -8.13 46.91 -21.63
C THR A 647 -9.11 48.00 -21.19
N PRO A 648 -8.93 48.61 -19.99
CA PRO A 648 -9.81 49.67 -19.52
C PRO A 648 -9.99 50.82 -20.51
N GLU A 649 -11.20 51.36 -20.59
CA GLU A 649 -11.53 52.45 -21.50
C GLU A 649 -10.62 53.67 -21.27
N GLY A 650 -9.95 54.13 -22.34
CA GLY A 650 -8.98 55.23 -22.29
C GLY A 650 -7.51 54.81 -22.13
N MET A 651 -7.23 53.53 -21.89
CA MET A 651 -5.88 52.97 -21.88
C MET A 651 -5.49 52.35 -23.24
N LYS A 652 -4.20 52.20 -23.47
CA LYS A 652 -3.65 51.52 -24.66
C LYS A 652 -3.18 50.14 -24.25
N ASN A 653 -3.65 49.10 -24.95
CA ASN A 653 -3.18 47.72 -24.73
C ASN A 653 -1.67 47.63 -25.04
N ARG A 654 -0.84 47.71 -24.00
CA ARG A 654 0.62 47.63 -24.04
C ARG A 654 1.12 47.07 -22.71
N TYR A 655 1.25 45.75 -22.65
CA TYR A 655 1.71 45.02 -21.47
C TYR A 655 3.06 44.37 -21.78
N TYR A 656 4.04 44.59 -20.92
CA TYR A 656 5.37 43.99 -21.01
C TYR A 656 5.75 43.43 -19.64
N TYR A 657 5.94 42.11 -19.58
CA TYR A 657 6.38 41.41 -18.38
C TYR A 657 7.86 41.08 -18.51
N HIS A 658 8.63 41.36 -17.46
CA HIS A 658 10.06 41.10 -17.43
C HIS A 658 10.41 40.32 -16.16
N TRP A 659 11.15 39.23 -16.30
CA TRP A 659 11.88 38.62 -15.18
C TRP A 659 13.26 39.28 -15.10
N LEU A 660 13.63 39.73 -13.90
CA LEU A 660 14.94 40.29 -13.63
C LEU A 660 15.76 39.26 -12.85
N LEU A 661 16.91 38.87 -13.40
CA LEU A 661 17.80 37.87 -12.82
C LEU A 661 19.14 38.52 -12.52
N ASP A 662 19.51 38.58 -11.24
CA ASP A 662 20.86 38.97 -10.82
C ASP A 662 21.75 37.71 -10.79
N THR A 663 22.63 37.58 -11.79
CA THR A 663 23.46 36.40 -11.97
C THR A 663 24.78 36.42 -11.18
N ASP A 664 25.17 37.58 -10.65
CA ASP A 664 26.39 37.73 -9.85
C ASP A 664 26.12 38.04 -8.36
N ASN A 665 24.87 38.35 -8.01
CA ASN A 665 24.41 38.69 -6.67
C ASN A 665 25.18 39.90 -6.07
N ASP A 666 25.68 40.78 -6.94
CA ASP A 666 26.37 42.02 -6.56
C ASP A 666 25.49 43.22 -6.89
N THR A 667 24.82 43.76 -5.87
CA THR A 667 24.00 44.98 -5.98
C THR A 667 24.76 46.24 -6.46
N ALA A 668 26.10 46.19 -6.57
CA ALA A 668 26.91 47.27 -7.15
C ALA A 668 27.07 47.16 -8.68
N THR A 669 26.77 46.02 -9.29
CA THR A 669 26.80 45.77 -10.74
C THR A 669 25.37 45.65 -11.29
N GLY A 670 25.21 45.56 -12.61
CA GLY A 670 23.89 45.35 -13.24
C GLY A 670 22.95 46.57 -13.29
N PHE A 671 21.67 46.29 -13.56
CA PHE A 671 20.59 47.29 -13.63
C PHE A 671 19.99 47.50 -12.24
N LYS A 672 19.88 48.75 -11.77
CA LYS A 672 19.32 49.05 -10.46
C LYS A 672 17.80 49.18 -10.52
N THR A 673 17.10 48.36 -9.74
CA THR A 673 15.63 48.33 -9.68
C THR A 673 15.02 49.45 -8.83
N ASP A 674 15.84 50.21 -8.10
CA ASP A 674 15.43 51.38 -7.31
C ASP A 674 15.18 52.65 -8.16
N ALA A 675 15.44 52.59 -9.47
CA ALA A 675 15.18 53.69 -10.40
C ALA A 675 14.84 53.17 -11.81
N TYR A 676 13.56 53.20 -12.18
CA TYR A 676 13.10 52.99 -13.56
C TYR A 676 12.35 54.24 -14.06
N GLU A 677 12.85 54.85 -15.15
CA GLU A 677 12.32 56.04 -15.84
C GLU A 677 11.76 57.18 -14.94
N GLY A 678 12.64 57.87 -14.21
CA GLY A 678 12.44 59.27 -13.81
C GLY A 678 11.69 59.53 -12.51
#